data_AF-A0A7J6TBI4-F1
#
_entry.id   AF-A0A7J6TBI4-F1
#
_cell.length_a   1.000
_cell.length_b   1.000
_cell.length_c   1.000
_cell.angle_alpha   90.00
_cell.angle_beta   90.00
_cell.angle_gamma   90.00
#
_symmetry.space_group_name_H-M   'P 1'
#
loop_
_entity.id
_entity.type
_entity.pdbx_description
1 polymer ?
#
loop_
_entity_poly.entity_id
_entity_poly.type
_entity_poly.pdbx_seq_one_letter_code
_entity_poly.pdbx_strand_id
1 'polypeptide(L)'
;MGSGVGEDASASPQIPDRTAICPPKSNPSLEKRPRCNYRPPPRSLNELGCFEDSTWVFNPSWQQIVSERAYPNPDEVFGGNTFVYSPRGGRCPVIDCGSTDVVTHARMSIPKRIFGIGCWYYLVCPRMSCGRCKKSWYPWDIQFQQTLPLQMQIRLGAVVGKTCGMSESLIALFRSSLMGRGTISGTLSYVNSELEKAYRERRTALEEKWESSEKSPFLGPAPSRSELPSILSFEMGYGMALSIIIKDYILNRKYILLELLTVAPGEVFSIDHQRSVVRRATTARSSGQALSAVSSTGLVLGVWVVPSTKTSYIHDALKDIIRRNTILGAAPPRLMFSDNLCCGTSLNGILPTSTVVRLDPLHCIMRMTRCCSHSHPLFKRLCGDLRKVFFCECESDIKSLLAAKASLRMPATINKHERTTYIRRFVPCPKQLECRLRRMVAVYRALDRDCIEAWEREKAAGSEEGEGDAMDNGNVNGGNGGSNGGGNGEGNGGGNGGGNGGGIILERRACELPPKGSRLEVLLTESFYATLELQVRHIRRSCLSDSYPGELVTELGEKSFCGSDIKLMTYMSHRGSNKNEMLHSCLSRGFGELTRVSSILFDIKLHLQVHAINRRKRIKQGLAVPSEHLLPRDVAAGGKKMLDSFPDFRLADESSAGDLPNLGFMYWSNLAVDPSFDDSLDGLGMDLSELTRDLDNDPKLVDGLDEEQILGGLAAEESDSDESTADTELPGSSGSLGPGVPADPPAVTDSSAPKRKRKFAKLKDLAGTPNVYPIRHEENGIMEKAFLQLHGESPSAPASELLRKYNEQYLIPEQITTASGARHPRPYHPTSVMEVEK
;
A
#
# COMPACT_ATOMS: atom_id res chain seq x y z
N MET A 1 -60.72 32.27 0.45
CA MET A 1 -61.29 31.83 -0.84
C MET A 1 -60.86 30.39 -1.04
N GLY A 2 -61.67 29.34 -1.05
CA GLY A 2 -63.04 29.02 -0.66
C GLY A 2 -63.02 27.49 -0.34
N SER A 3 -63.61 27.02 0.76
CA SER A 3 -64.96 26.38 0.85
C SER A 3 -65.11 25.14 -0.06
N GLY A 4 -65.58 23.96 0.37
CA GLY A 4 -66.27 23.44 1.57
C GLY A 4 -66.26 21.90 1.51
N VAL A 5 -67.04 21.05 2.18
CA VAL A 5 -68.04 21.02 3.28
C VAL A 5 -68.46 19.53 3.41
N GLY A 6 -68.85 19.07 4.61
CA GLY A 6 -69.64 17.85 4.91
C GLY A 6 -68.98 16.95 5.97
N GLU A 7 -69.30 17.03 7.27
CA GLU A 7 -70.51 16.52 8.00
C GLU A 7 -70.81 15.04 7.69
N ASP A 8 -71.20 14.14 8.59
CA ASP A 8 -71.32 13.99 10.04
C ASP A 8 -71.76 12.50 10.22
N ALA A 9 -71.46 11.83 11.33
CA ALA A 9 -72.36 10.87 12.01
C ALA A 9 -71.63 9.94 13.00
N SER A 10 -71.98 10.15 14.26
CA SER A 10 -71.86 9.29 15.44
C SER A 10 -72.52 7.91 15.31
N ALA A 11 -71.93 6.87 15.92
CA ALA A 11 -72.65 5.89 16.75
C ALA A 11 -71.68 4.87 17.39
N SER A 12 -71.61 4.86 18.73
CA SER A 12 -71.29 3.64 19.51
C SER A 12 -72.48 2.67 19.44
N PRO A 13 -72.30 1.35 19.62
CA PRO A 13 -72.58 0.81 20.96
C PRO A 13 -71.83 -0.49 21.37
N GLN A 14 -71.66 -0.59 22.69
CA GLN A 14 -71.93 -1.72 23.59
C GLN A 14 -71.26 -3.11 23.45
N ILE A 15 -70.73 -3.50 24.61
CA ILE A 15 -70.34 -4.81 25.14
C ILE A 15 -71.52 -5.82 25.07
N PRO A 16 -71.23 -7.13 25.00
CA PRO A 16 -71.88 -8.00 25.96
C PRO A 16 -70.93 -9.01 26.63
N ASP A 17 -71.16 -9.12 27.93
CA ASP A 17 -70.71 -10.15 28.84
C ASP A 17 -71.48 -11.46 28.59
N ARG A 18 -70.83 -12.63 28.69
CA ARG A 18 -71.55 -13.89 28.94
C ARG A 18 -70.65 -15.00 29.47
N THR A 19 -71.03 -15.46 30.65
CA THR A 19 -70.54 -16.56 31.45
C THR A 19 -70.94 -17.96 30.93
N ALA A 20 -70.07 -18.93 31.26
CA ALA A 20 -70.35 -20.25 31.85
C ALA A 20 -70.29 -21.55 30.99
N ILE A 21 -69.85 -22.59 31.73
CA ILE A 21 -70.17 -24.04 31.65
C ILE A 21 -69.07 -24.98 31.06
N CYS A 22 -68.41 -25.72 31.97
CA CYS A 22 -67.75 -27.03 31.72
C CYS A 22 -68.81 -28.17 31.70
N PRO A 23 -68.54 -29.41 31.20
CA PRO A 23 -67.83 -30.44 32.00
C PRO A 23 -67.07 -31.49 31.12
N PRO A 24 -66.76 -32.74 31.55
CA PRO A 24 -65.38 -33.19 31.85
C PRO A 24 -64.93 -34.46 31.07
N LYS A 25 -63.68 -34.92 31.24
CA LYS A 25 -63.27 -36.36 31.21
C LYS A 25 -61.80 -36.61 31.64
N SER A 26 -61.67 -37.18 32.85
CA SER A 26 -60.81 -38.31 33.31
C SER A 26 -59.33 -38.50 32.86
N ASN A 27 -58.41 -38.26 33.81
CA ASN A 27 -57.34 -39.13 34.42
C ASN A 27 -56.37 -40.00 33.58
N PRO A 28 -55.19 -40.46 34.12
CA PRO A 28 -54.37 -39.99 35.25
C PRO A 28 -52.82 -40.05 35.05
N SER A 29 -52.11 -39.59 36.10
CA SER A 29 -50.74 -39.96 36.55
C SER A 29 -49.50 -39.38 35.86
N LEU A 30 -48.76 -38.52 36.58
CA LEU A 30 -47.38 -38.81 37.03
C LEU A 30 -46.83 -37.73 37.98
N GLU A 31 -46.34 -38.25 39.10
CA GLU A 31 -45.50 -37.75 40.19
C GLU A 31 -45.09 -36.26 40.32
N LYS A 32 -45.30 -35.76 41.54
CA LYS A 32 -44.84 -34.48 42.08
C LYS A 32 -43.30 -34.45 42.20
N ARG A 33 -42.67 -33.41 41.65
CA ARG A 33 -41.36 -32.88 42.10
C ARG A 33 -41.55 -31.46 42.64
N PRO A 34 -40.72 -31.00 43.61
CA PRO A 34 -40.96 -29.75 44.33
C PRO A 34 -40.75 -28.51 43.44
N ARG A 35 -41.60 -27.50 43.64
CA ARG A 35 -41.54 -26.21 42.94
C ARG A 35 -40.23 -25.48 43.26
N CYS A 36 -39.40 -25.28 42.24
CA CYS A 36 -38.35 -24.27 42.26
C CYS A 36 -39.01 -22.90 42.00
N ASN A 37 -38.76 -21.91 42.88
CA ASN A 37 -39.19 -20.53 42.70
C ASN A 37 -38.39 -19.88 41.57
N TYR A 38 -38.79 -20.12 40.32
CA TYR A 38 -38.22 -19.45 39.16
C TYR A 38 -38.88 -18.07 39.01
N ARG A 39 -38.16 -17.00 39.34
CA ARG A 39 -38.53 -15.64 38.90
C ARG A 39 -38.35 -15.59 37.37
N PRO A 40 -39.34 -15.15 36.59
CA PRO A 40 -39.14 -14.94 35.16
C PRO A 40 -38.06 -13.85 34.95
N PRO A 41 -37.16 -14.00 33.95
CA PRO A 41 -36.21 -12.96 33.63
C PRO A 41 -36.93 -11.69 33.15
N PRO A 42 -36.35 -10.50 33.39
CA PRO A 42 -36.97 -9.22 33.03
C PRO A 42 -37.22 -9.16 31.52
N ARG A 43 -38.39 -8.62 31.14
CA ARG A 43 -38.89 -8.65 29.75
C ARG A 43 -38.26 -7.57 28.87
N SER A 44 -37.52 -6.63 29.45
CA SER A 44 -36.78 -5.63 28.68
C SER A 44 -35.54 -5.10 29.44
N LEU A 45 -34.49 -4.76 28.69
CA LEU A 45 -33.26 -4.12 29.21
C LEU A 45 -33.53 -2.74 29.87
N ASN A 46 -34.70 -2.14 29.65
CA ASN A 46 -35.08 -0.85 30.21
C ASN A 46 -35.51 -0.91 31.69
N GLU A 47 -35.84 -2.08 32.22
CA GLU A 47 -36.27 -2.25 33.62
C GLU A 47 -35.12 -2.23 34.64
N LEU A 48 -33.86 -2.22 34.17
CA LEU A 48 -32.65 -2.29 35.01
C LEU A 48 -31.99 -0.93 35.31
N GLY A 49 -32.68 0.17 35.00
CA GLY A 49 -32.42 1.54 35.47
C GLY A 49 -30.98 1.89 35.85
N CYS A 50 -30.18 2.33 34.87
CA CYS A 50 -29.08 3.32 34.93
C CYS A 50 -28.27 3.24 33.61
N PHE A 51 -27.30 4.15 33.43
CA PHE A 51 -26.17 4.09 32.47
C PHE A 51 -26.40 4.76 31.11
N GLU A 52 -25.86 5.99 31.00
CA GLU A 52 -25.97 6.89 29.84
C GLU A 52 -24.85 6.75 28.80
N ASP A 53 -23.78 5.98 29.04
CA ASP A 53 -22.65 5.89 28.09
C ASP A 53 -22.23 4.45 27.72
N SER A 54 -22.07 4.25 26.42
CA SER A 54 -22.06 2.97 25.72
C SER A 54 -20.68 2.31 25.59
N THR A 55 -20.34 1.43 26.53
CA THR A 55 -19.52 0.20 26.37
C THR A 55 -19.51 -0.55 27.71
N TRP A 56 -19.79 -1.85 27.72
CA TRP A 56 -19.81 -2.65 28.95
C TRP A 56 -18.68 -3.68 28.92
N VAL A 57 -17.83 -3.69 29.95
CA VAL A 57 -16.95 -4.82 30.27
C VAL A 57 -17.76 -5.77 31.16
N PHE A 58 -17.92 -7.02 30.74
CA PHE A 58 -18.82 -7.97 31.40
C PHE A 58 -18.12 -8.70 32.56
N ASN A 59 -18.82 -8.81 33.69
CA ASN A 59 -18.38 -9.48 34.93
C ASN A 59 -18.56 -11.02 34.84
N PRO A 60 -17.67 -11.84 35.45
CA PRO A 60 -17.68 -13.31 35.42
C PRO A 60 -19.00 -14.00 35.82
N SER A 61 -19.91 -13.34 36.55
CA SER A 61 -21.18 -13.94 36.98
C SER A 61 -22.14 -14.35 35.84
N TRP A 62 -21.87 -13.93 34.60
CA TRP A 62 -22.68 -14.25 33.42
C TRP A 62 -22.09 -15.35 32.52
N GLN A 63 -20.93 -15.92 32.86
CA GLN A 63 -20.41 -17.13 32.20
C GLN A 63 -21.44 -18.28 32.23
N GLN A 64 -22.28 -18.32 33.28
CA GLN A 64 -23.40 -19.26 33.41
C GLN A 64 -24.49 -19.16 32.33
N ILE A 65 -24.64 -18.02 31.65
CA ILE A 65 -25.67 -17.86 30.59
C ILE A 65 -25.14 -18.29 29.22
N VAL A 66 -23.81 -18.25 29.03
CA VAL A 66 -23.15 -18.77 27.82
C VAL A 66 -23.06 -20.31 27.89
N SER A 67 -22.93 -20.88 29.08
CA SER A 67 -22.78 -22.32 29.33
C SER A 67 -24.03 -23.18 29.09
N GLU A 68 -25.23 -22.58 28.92
CA GLU A 68 -26.46 -23.36 28.75
C GLU A 68 -26.68 -23.90 27.32
N ARG A 69 -25.83 -23.57 26.33
CA ARG A 69 -26.10 -23.93 24.90
C ARG A 69 -24.97 -24.55 24.07
N ALA A 70 -23.78 -24.81 24.60
CA ALA A 70 -22.78 -25.61 23.87
C ALA A 70 -21.79 -26.28 24.83
N TYR A 71 -21.26 -27.44 24.41
CA TYR A 71 -20.22 -28.28 25.01
C TYR A 71 -19.20 -27.56 25.90
N PRO A 72 -18.60 -28.24 26.90
CA PRO A 72 -17.59 -27.65 27.79
C PRO A 72 -16.50 -27.02 26.94
N ASN A 73 -16.54 -25.70 26.85
CA ASN A 73 -15.70 -24.97 25.92
C ASN A 73 -14.37 -24.68 26.66
N PRO A 74 -13.21 -24.98 26.05
CA PRO A 74 -11.91 -24.39 26.38
C PRO A 74 -11.92 -23.12 27.24
N ASP A 75 -12.73 -22.16 26.85
CA ASP A 75 -12.77 -20.79 27.34
C ASP A 75 -13.36 -20.61 28.75
N GLU A 76 -14.10 -21.60 29.27
CA GLU A 76 -14.57 -21.58 30.66
C GLU A 76 -13.40 -21.70 31.66
N VAL A 77 -12.28 -22.29 31.24
CA VAL A 77 -11.08 -22.49 32.07
C VAL A 77 -10.12 -21.30 31.99
N PHE A 78 -10.03 -20.62 30.84
CA PHE A 78 -9.04 -19.55 30.59
C PHE A 78 -9.53 -18.13 30.87
N GLY A 79 -10.81 -17.91 31.19
CA GLY A 79 -11.31 -16.60 31.63
C GLY A 79 -11.17 -15.48 30.60
N GLY A 80 -11.28 -15.77 29.31
CA GLY A 80 -11.12 -14.77 28.26
C GLY A 80 -12.06 -13.57 28.44
N ASN A 81 -11.51 -12.34 28.37
CA ASN A 81 -12.28 -11.11 28.49
C ASN A 81 -13.44 -11.10 27.50
N THR A 82 -14.65 -10.78 27.98
CA THR A 82 -15.85 -10.71 27.14
C THR A 82 -16.31 -9.27 27.05
N PHE A 83 -16.33 -8.76 25.82
CA PHE A 83 -16.76 -7.43 25.46
C PHE A 83 -18.18 -7.46 24.89
N VAL A 84 -19.04 -6.58 25.40
CA VAL A 84 -20.38 -6.39 24.86
C VAL A 84 -20.45 -5.10 24.07
N TYR A 85 -20.66 -5.22 22.76
CA TYR A 85 -20.86 -4.08 21.87
C TYR A 85 -22.35 -3.94 21.52
N SER A 86 -22.96 -2.83 21.94
CA SER A 86 -24.38 -2.55 21.72
C SER A 86 -24.55 -1.06 21.40
N PRO A 87 -24.24 -0.63 20.17
CA PRO A 87 -24.37 0.76 19.78
C PRO A 87 -25.85 1.16 19.81
N ARG A 88 -26.11 2.37 20.31
CA ARG A 88 -27.43 3.02 20.17
C ARG A 88 -27.41 3.87 18.91
N GLY A 89 -28.44 3.73 18.06
CA GLY A 89 -28.60 4.47 16.81
C GLY A 89 -28.28 3.67 15.55
N GLY A 90 -28.00 4.39 14.46
CA GLY A 90 -27.83 3.82 13.12
C GLY A 90 -29.12 3.81 12.30
N ARG A 91 -29.02 3.32 11.07
CA ARG A 91 -30.16 3.14 10.16
C ARG A 91 -30.25 1.69 9.74
N CYS A 92 -31.42 1.27 9.31
CA CYS A 92 -31.60 -0.03 8.69
C CYS A 92 -30.63 -0.16 7.50
N PRO A 93 -29.78 -1.21 7.46
CA PRO A 93 -28.77 -1.38 6.41
C PRO A 93 -29.38 -1.82 5.07
N VAL A 94 -30.67 -2.15 5.04
CA VAL A 94 -31.39 -2.47 3.80
C VAL A 94 -31.54 -1.19 2.99
N ILE A 95 -30.96 -1.18 1.78
CA ILE A 95 -30.84 -0.03 0.88
C ILE A 95 -32.17 0.72 0.74
N ASP A 96 -33.28 0.01 0.53
CA ASP A 96 -34.60 0.63 0.31
C ASP A 96 -35.35 1.01 1.59
N CYS A 97 -34.85 0.62 2.76
CA CYS A 97 -35.55 0.83 4.02
C CYS A 97 -35.09 2.11 4.72
N GLY A 98 -33.79 2.22 4.99
CA GLY A 98 -33.16 3.38 5.65
C GLY A 98 -33.71 3.80 7.02
N SER A 99 -34.67 3.05 7.60
CA SER A 99 -35.39 3.43 8.81
C SER A 99 -34.46 3.56 10.02
N THR A 100 -34.65 4.60 10.82
CA THR A 100 -33.98 4.78 12.13
C THR A 100 -34.64 3.97 13.25
N ASP A 101 -35.80 3.36 13.00
CA ASP A 101 -36.49 2.47 13.93
C ASP A 101 -35.78 1.11 13.99
N VAL A 102 -34.70 1.07 14.78
CA VAL A 102 -33.88 -0.12 15.02
C VAL A 102 -34.12 -0.62 16.44
N VAL A 103 -34.66 -1.83 16.55
CA VAL A 103 -34.97 -2.50 17.82
C VAL A 103 -33.84 -3.43 18.19
N THR A 104 -33.39 -3.35 19.44
CA THR A 104 -32.39 -4.25 20.03
C THR A 104 -33.10 -5.37 20.77
N HIS A 105 -32.80 -6.62 20.45
CA HIS A 105 -33.37 -7.79 21.11
C HIS A 105 -32.53 -8.21 22.30
N ALA A 106 -33.17 -8.77 23.33
CA ALA A 106 -32.47 -9.35 24.48
C ALA A 106 -31.61 -10.58 24.10
N ARG A 107 -31.87 -11.19 22.93
CA ARG A 107 -31.11 -12.34 22.45
C ARG A 107 -29.72 -11.90 21.99
N MET A 108 -28.71 -12.35 22.74
CA MET A 108 -27.32 -12.17 22.39
C MET A 108 -26.90 -13.06 21.23
N SER A 109 -25.89 -12.60 20.50
CA SER A 109 -25.18 -13.34 19.48
C SER A 109 -24.42 -14.53 20.05
N ILE A 110 -24.01 -15.44 19.17
CA ILE A 110 -22.92 -16.37 19.49
C ILE A 110 -21.64 -15.54 19.69
N PRO A 111 -20.89 -15.75 20.79
CA PRO A 111 -19.62 -15.06 21.02
C PRO A 111 -18.67 -15.22 19.83
N LYS A 112 -18.07 -14.11 19.40
CA LYS A 112 -17.05 -14.08 18.35
C LYS A 112 -15.68 -13.92 18.99
N ARG A 113 -14.74 -14.79 18.63
CA ARG A 113 -13.36 -14.65 19.07
C ARG A 113 -12.69 -13.52 18.29
N ILE A 114 -12.08 -12.58 18.99
CA ILE A 114 -11.31 -11.48 18.40
C ILE A 114 -9.84 -11.67 18.75
N PHE A 115 -9.00 -11.71 17.72
CA PHE A 115 -7.57 -11.90 17.86
C PHE A 115 -6.84 -10.57 18.02
N GLY A 116 -5.92 -10.52 18.98
CA GLY A 116 -4.95 -9.45 19.19
C GLY A 116 -3.53 -9.95 19.00
N ILE A 117 -2.57 -9.05 19.23
CA ILE A 117 -1.15 -9.41 19.24
C ILE A 117 -0.86 -10.07 20.59
N GLY A 118 -0.65 -11.38 20.60
CA GLY A 118 -0.39 -12.14 21.84
C GLY A 118 -1.61 -12.27 22.77
N CYS A 119 -2.82 -11.99 22.30
CA CYS A 119 -4.03 -12.13 23.11
C CYS A 119 -5.28 -12.42 22.27
N TRP A 120 -6.36 -12.81 22.92
CA TRP A 120 -7.70 -12.88 22.32
C TRP A 120 -8.77 -12.58 23.36
N TYR A 121 -9.92 -12.12 22.88
CA TYR A 121 -11.10 -11.83 23.68
C TYR A 121 -12.38 -12.24 22.95
N TYR A 122 -13.49 -12.31 23.66
CA TYR A 122 -14.80 -12.60 23.10
C TYR A 122 -15.60 -11.31 22.90
N LEU A 123 -16.21 -11.17 21.72
CA LEU A 123 -17.15 -10.12 21.41
C LEU A 123 -18.56 -10.71 21.33
N VAL A 124 -19.48 -10.11 22.08
CA VAL A 124 -20.90 -10.47 22.06
C VAL A 124 -21.71 -9.21 21.76
N CYS A 125 -22.77 -9.35 20.99
CA CYS A 125 -23.67 -8.25 20.66
C CYS A 125 -25.12 -8.71 20.72
N PRO A 126 -26.06 -7.84 21.11
CA PRO A 126 -27.47 -8.14 20.97
C PRO A 126 -27.86 -8.20 19.49
N ARG A 127 -28.79 -9.08 19.14
CA ARG A 127 -29.38 -9.10 17.80
C ARG A 127 -30.19 -7.82 17.60
N MET A 128 -30.06 -7.17 16.45
CA MET A 128 -30.85 -6.00 16.09
C MET A 128 -31.84 -6.36 14.98
N SER A 129 -32.96 -5.62 14.91
CA SER A 129 -33.88 -5.71 13.77
C SER A 129 -34.51 -4.37 13.43
N CYS A 130 -34.85 -4.17 12.16
CA CYS A 130 -35.63 -3.02 11.74
C CYS A 130 -37.09 -3.17 12.21
N GLY A 131 -37.64 -2.16 12.86
CA GLY A 131 -39.07 -2.10 13.18
C GLY A 131 -39.96 -2.01 11.94
N ARG A 132 -39.44 -1.48 10.81
CA ARG A 132 -40.14 -1.37 9.52
C ARG A 132 -40.07 -2.64 8.66
N CYS A 133 -38.87 -3.01 8.18
CA CYS A 133 -38.73 -4.15 7.26
C CYS A 133 -38.53 -5.51 7.95
N LYS A 134 -38.45 -5.54 9.29
CA LYS A 134 -38.29 -6.74 10.13
C LYS A 134 -37.02 -7.58 9.87
N LYS A 135 -36.15 -7.20 8.92
CA LYS A 135 -34.84 -7.82 8.75
C LYS A 135 -34.00 -7.61 10.01
N SER A 136 -33.11 -8.56 10.29
CA SER A 136 -32.28 -8.57 11.48
C SER A 136 -30.81 -8.78 11.15
N TRP A 137 -29.94 -8.17 11.93
CA TRP A 137 -28.49 -8.16 11.76
C TRP A 137 -27.82 -8.04 13.13
N TYR A 138 -26.50 -8.15 13.17
CA TYR A 138 -25.70 -7.87 14.36
C TYR A 138 -24.99 -6.52 14.23
N PRO A 139 -24.73 -5.85 15.37
CA PRO A 139 -24.01 -4.57 15.39
C PRO A 139 -22.67 -4.53 14.67
N TRP A 140 -21.94 -5.65 14.59
CA TRP A 140 -20.65 -5.72 13.90
C TRP A 140 -20.77 -5.95 12.39
N ASP A 141 -21.97 -6.22 11.86
CA ASP A 141 -22.15 -6.49 10.44
C ASP A 141 -21.79 -5.23 9.65
N ILE A 142 -20.96 -5.40 8.61
CA ILE A 142 -20.35 -4.28 7.88
C ILE A 142 -21.38 -3.29 7.32
N GLN A 143 -22.50 -3.82 6.82
CA GLN A 143 -23.59 -3.01 6.27
C GLN A 143 -24.22 -2.12 7.33
N PHE A 144 -24.40 -2.62 8.57
CA PHE A 144 -24.93 -1.82 9.67
C PHE A 144 -23.89 -0.87 10.23
N GLN A 145 -22.64 -1.31 10.37
CA GLN A 145 -21.51 -0.46 10.78
C GLN A 145 -21.43 0.80 9.94
N GLN A 146 -21.55 0.70 8.61
CA GLN A 146 -21.55 1.86 7.71
C GLN A 146 -22.69 2.86 7.97
N THR A 147 -23.78 2.46 8.62
CA THR A 147 -24.89 3.35 8.98
C THR A 147 -24.70 4.09 10.30
N LEU A 148 -23.76 3.64 11.15
CA LEU A 148 -23.49 4.23 12.44
C LEU A 148 -22.70 5.54 12.29
N PRO A 149 -22.79 6.47 13.25
CA PRO A 149 -21.84 7.58 13.33
C PRO A 149 -20.39 7.06 13.45
N LEU A 150 -19.45 7.76 12.82
CA LEU A 150 -18.06 7.30 12.68
C LEU A 150 -17.39 6.98 14.03
N GLN A 151 -17.66 7.78 15.06
CA GLN A 151 -17.16 7.55 16.42
C GLN A 151 -17.61 6.21 17.00
N MET A 152 -18.85 5.80 16.74
CA MET A 152 -19.37 4.50 17.20
C MET A 152 -18.75 3.34 16.43
N GLN A 153 -18.48 3.53 15.14
CA GLN A 153 -17.80 2.52 14.33
C GLN A 153 -16.40 2.21 14.87
N ILE A 154 -15.65 3.25 15.26
CA ILE A 154 -14.30 3.09 15.83
C ILE A 154 -14.34 2.46 17.22
N ARG A 155 -15.36 2.76 18.04
CA ARG A 155 -15.51 2.16 19.37
C ARG A 155 -15.60 0.63 19.38
N LEU A 156 -15.94 -0.01 18.25
CA LEU A 156 -15.90 -1.46 18.15
C LEU A 156 -14.47 -2.00 18.36
N GLY A 157 -13.43 -1.24 17.99
CA GLY A 157 -12.02 -1.59 18.18
C GLY A 157 -11.59 -2.87 17.46
N ALA A 158 -12.40 -3.37 16.52
CA ALA A 158 -12.20 -4.64 15.83
C ALA A 158 -12.93 -4.68 14.49
N VAL A 159 -12.46 -5.56 13.59
CA VAL A 159 -13.20 -5.96 12.39
C VAL A 159 -13.58 -7.43 12.52
N VAL A 160 -14.87 -7.71 12.43
CA VAL A 160 -15.45 -9.01 12.73
C VAL A 160 -15.84 -9.73 11.45
N GLY A 161 -15.28 -10.93 11.27
CA GLY A 161 -15.64 -11.89 10.24
C GLY A 161 -16.83 -12.77 10.62
N LYS A 162 -17.08 -13.81 9.82
CA LYS A 162 -18.20 -14.74 10.04
C LYS A 162 -17.99 -15.60 11.30
N THR A 163 -16.77 -16.05 11.55
CA THR A 163 -16.40 -16.94 12.67
C THR A 163 -15.64 -16.22 13.78
N CYS A 164 -14.67 -15.38 13.41
CA CYS A 164 -13.79 -14.64 14.30
C CYS A 164 -13.57 -13.21 13.80
N GLY A 165 -12.79 -12.39 14.52
CA GLY A 165 -12.38 -11.05 14.11
C GLY A 165 -10.94 -10.73 14.50
N MET A 166 -10.48 -9.55 14.10
CA MET A 166 -9.20 -8.99 14.53
C MET A 166 -9.42 -7.69 15.29
N SER A 167 -8.65 -7.48 16.35
CA SER A 167 -8.51 -6.19 17.00
C SER A 167 -7.87 -5.17 16.05
N GLU A 168 -8.14 -3.89 16.31
CA GLU A 168 -7.57 -2.79 15.54
C GLU A 168 -6.04 -2.79 15.53
N SER A 169 -5.40 -3.13 16.65
CA SER A 169 -3.93 -3.26 16.76
C SER A 169 -3.37 -4.31 15.81
N LEU A 170 -4.04 -5.46 15.72
CA LEU A 170 -3.64 -6.54 14.81
C LEU A 170 -3.87 -6.13 13.34
N ILE A 171 -4.98 -5.47 13.05
CA ILE A 171 -5.25 -4.93 11.71
C ILE A 171 -4.19 -3.90 11.32
N ALA A 172 -3.81 -3.00 12.22
CA ALA A 172 -2.76 -2.01 11.99
C ALA A 172 -1.40 -2.66 11.69
N LEU A 173 -1.10 -3.81 12.30
CA LEU A 173 0.07 -4.63 11.97
C LEU A 173 -0.02 -5.16 10.53
N PHE A 174 -1.14 -5.77 10.13
CA PHE A 174 -1.34 -6.25 8.75
C PHE A 174 -1.25 -5.12 7.72
N ARG A 175 -1.88 -3.97 7.98
CA ARG A 175 -1.76 -2.78 7.13
C ARG A 175 -0.30 -2.33 7.00
N SER A 176 0.44 -2.29 8.11
CA SER A 176 1.84 -1.89 8.11
C SER A 176 2.72 -2.85 7.30
N SER A 177 2.45 -4.16 7.39
CA SER A 177 3.10 -5.15 6.54
C SER A 177 2.78 -4.93 5.06
N LEU A 178 1.51 -4.68 4.71
CA LEU A 178 1.06 -4.41 3.34
C LEU A 178 1.63 -3.11 2.75
N MET A 179 1.80 -2.08 3.58
CA MET A 179 2.47 -0.83 3.20
C MET A 179 3.98 -1.02 2.99
N GLY A 180 4.57 -2.01 3.67
CA GLY A 180 5.96 -2.40 3.51
C GLY A 180 6.16 -3.49 2.47
N ARG A 181 7.22 -4.29 2.68
CA ARG A 181 7.49 -5.51 1.91
C ARG A 181 6.85 -6.74 2.54
N GLY A 182 6.24 -6.63 3.71
CA GLY A 182 5.67 -7.78 4.41
C GLY A 182 4.55 -8.46 3.61
N THR A 183 4.38 -9.76 3.87
CA THR A 183 3.26 -10.54 3.37
C THR A 183 2.24 -10.79 4.48
N ILE A 184 0.99 -11.06 4.08
CA ILE A 184 -0.06 -11.49 5.02
C ILE A 184 0.41 -12.79 5.71
N SER A 185 0.98 -13.73 4.96
CA SER A 185 1.50 -14.99 5.49
C SER A 185 2.61 -14.80 6.54
N GLY A 186 3.62 -13.96 6.26
CA GLY A 186 4.69 -13.68 7.23
C GLY A 186 4.18 -12.99 8.50
N THR A 187 3.22 -12.08 8.36
CA THR A 187 2.57 -11.43 9.52
C THR A 187 1.74 -12.44 10.32
N LEU A 188 1.04 -13.34 9.63
CA LEU A 188 0.23 -14.37 10.24
C LEU A 188 1.08 -15.37 11.03
N SER A 189 2.21 -15.80 10.48
CA SER A 189 3.17 -16.68 11.17
C SER A 189 3.67 -16.04 12.47
N TYR A 190 4.03 -14.75 12.43
CA TYR A 190 4.41 -14.00 13.63
C TYR A 190 3.27 -13.96 14.66
N VAL A 191 2.04 -13.64 14.22
CA VAL A 191 0.87 -13.54 15.11
C VAL A 191 0.54 -14.88 15.75
N ASN A 192 0.54 -15.96 14.98
CA ASN A 192 0.29 -17.30 15.50
C ASN A 192 1.37 -17.72 16.50
N SER A 193 2.64 -17.37 16.27
CA SER A 193 3.73 -17.61 17.23
C SER A 193 3.53 -16.85 18.56
N GLU A 194 3.12 -15.59 18.51
CA GLU A 194 2.82 -14.80 19.73
C GLU A 194 1.58 -15.32 20.45
N LEU A 195 0.55 -15.76 19.72
CA LEU A 195 -0.64 -16.39 20.30
C LEU A 195 -0.30 -17.72 20.98
N GLU A 196 0.55 -18.53 20.35
CA GLU A 196 1.05 -19.78 20.93
C GLU A 196 1.83 -19.52 22.23
N LYS A 197 2.70 -18.52 22.23
CA LYS A 197 3.43 -18.10 23.43
C LYS A 197 2.48 -17.70 24.55
N ALA A 198 1.54 -16.79 24.28
CA ALA A 198 0.57 -16.32 25.26
C ALA A 198 -0.33 -17.44 25.78
N TYR A 199 -0.70 -18.39 24.92
CA TYR A 199 -1.46 -19.57 25.31
C TYR A 199 -0.66 -20.45 26.30
N ARG A 200 0.63 -20.71 26.01
CA ARG A 200 1.50 -21.48 26.91
C ARG A 200 1.64 -20.80 28.28
N GLU A 201 1.84 -19.49 28.31
CA GLU A 201 1.96 -18.71 29.54
C GLU A 201 0.67 -18.77 30.39
N ARG A 202 -0.50 -18.55 29.77
CA ARG A 202 -1.80 -18.66 30.46
C ARG A 202 -2.05 -20.06 30.99
N ARG A 203 -1.65 -21.08 30.22
CA ARG A 203 -1.77 -22.48 30.64
C ARG A 203 -0.93 -22.75 31.89
N THR A 204 0.34 -22.35 31.89
CA THR A 204 1.21 -22.50 33.07
C THR A 204 0.64 -21.76 34.27
N ALA A 205 0.17 -20.52 34.10
CA ALA A 205 -0.44 -19.76 35.19
C ALA A 205 -1.71 -20.40 35.77
N LEU A 206 -2.51 -21.10 34.95
CA LEU A 206 -3.67 -21.86 35.41
C LEU A 206 -3.28 -23.14 36.13
N GLU A 207 -2.30 -23.88 35.59
CA GLU A 207 -1.74 -25.06 36.25
C GLU A 207 -1.20 -24.68 37.65
N GLU A 208 -0.42 -23.59 37.76
CA GLU A 208 0.07 -23.07 39.05
C GLU A 208 -1.05 -22.62 40.00
N LYS A 209 -2.05 -21.87 39.50
CA LYS A 209 -3.22 -21.48 40.29
C LYS A 209 -3.95 -22.71 40.81
N TRP A 210 -4.07 -23.75 40.00
CA TRP A 210 -4.75 -24.97 40.39
C TRP A 210 -3.99 -25.76 41.44
N GLU A 211 -2.68 -25.94 41.27
CA GLU A 211 -1.79 -26.56 42.25
C GLU A 211 -1.83 -25.81 43.59
N SER A 212 -1.92 -24.47 43.55
CA SER A 212 -2.09 -23.64 44.75
C SER A 212 -3.51 -23.69 45.36
N SER A 213 -4.51 -24.17 44.61
CA SER A 213 -5.94 -24.15 44.94
C SER A 213 -6.46 -25.45 45.59
N GLU A 214 -5.61 -26.40 45.96
CA GLU A 214 -5.97 -27.65 46.66
C GLU A 214 -6.81 -27.47 47.95
N LYS A 215 -7.12 -26.24 48.37
CA LYS A 215 -7.97 -25.91 49.54
C LYS A 215 -9.29 -25.19 49.22
N SER A 216 -9.68 -24.99 47.95
CA SER A 216 -10.95 -24.33 47.61
C SER A 216 -12.08 -25.35 47.41
N PRO A 217 -13.08 -25.45 48.31
CA PRO A 217 -14.22 -26.36 48.15
C PRO A 217 -15.21 -25.94 47.04
N PHE A 218 -14.95 -24.83 46.32
CA PHE A 218 -15.81 -24.30 45.27
C PHE A 218 -15.31 -24.57 43.84
N LEU A 219 -14.04 -24.95 43.67
CA LEU A 219 -13.48 -25.35 42.38
C LEU A 219 -13.47 -26.89 42.36
N GLY A 220 -14.02 -27.51 41.32
CA GLY A 220 -14.11 -28.97 41.19
C GLY A 220 -12.74 -29.66 41.10
N PRO A 221 -12.64 -30.94 40.69
CA PRO A 221 -11.36 -31.59 40.42
C PRO A 221 -10.65 -30.96 39.21
N ALA A 222 -9.31 -31.02 39.19
CA ALA A 222 -8.49 -30.51 38.08
C ALA A 222 -8.92 -31.16 36.76
N PRO A 223 -9.16 -30.38 35.68
CA PRO A 223 -9.38 -30.98 34.37
C PRO A 223 -8.13 -31.78 33.98
N SER A 224 -8.34 -32.96 33.38
CA SER A 224 -7.21 -33.80 32.97
C SER A 224 -6.39 -33.12 31.87
N ARG A 225 -5.09 -33.44 31.75
CA ARG A 225 -4.19 -32.84 30.75
C ARG A 225 -4.69 -33.00 29.30
N SER A 226 -5.54 -33.99 29.06
CA SER A 226 -6.24 -34.29 27.81
C SER A 226 -7.55 -33.53 27.61
N GLU A 227 -8.14 -32.95 28.65
CA GLU A 227 -9.33 -32.10 28.60
C GLU A 227 -8.99 -30.64 28.28
N LEU A 228 -7.71 -30.26 28.38
CA LEU A 228 -7.24 -28.94 27.99
C LEU A 228 -7.22 -28.80 26.45
N PRO A 229 -7.65 -27.66 25.90
CA PRO A 229 -7.74 -27.41 24.46
C PRO A 229 -6.39 -27.54 23.77
N SER A 230 -6.33 -28.07 22.55
CA SER A 230 -5.09 -28.06 21.77
C SER A 230 -4.74 -26.65 21.27
N ILE A 231 -3.45 -26.38 21.07
CA ILE A 231 -2.97 -25.09 20.57
C ILE A 231 -3.48 -24.76 19.16
N LEU A 232 -3.69 -25.81 18.35
CA LEU A 232 -4.27 -25.73 17.00
C LEU A 232 -5.70 -25.16 17.00
N SER A 233 -6.39 -25.14 18.15
CA SER A 233 -7.70 -24.50 18.27
C SER A 233 -7.66 -22.96 18.32
N PHE A 234 -6.45 -22.36 18.32
CA PHE A 234 -6.24 -20.91 18.44
C PHE A 234 -5.51 -20.28 17.25
N GLU A 235 -5.14 -21.06 16.23
CA GLU A 235 -4.46 -20.50 15.06
C GLU A 235 -5.41 -19.68 14.18
N MET A 236 -4.92 -18.53 13.76
CA MET A 236 -5.57 -17.76 12.71
C MET A 236 -5.15 -18.33 11.36
N GLY A 237 -6.12 -18.85 10.62
CA GLY A 237 -5.95 -19.29 9.24
C GLY A 237 -5.85 -18.13 8.25
N TYR A 238 -5.11 -18.35 7.16
CA TYR A 238 -4.86 -17.34 6.12
C TYR A 238 -6.14 -16.79 5.48
N GLY A 239 -7.09 -17.66 5.11
CA GLY A 239 -8.36 -17.24 4.52
C GLY A 239 -9.20 -16.35 5.45
N MET A 240 -9.18 -16.63 6.75
CA MET A 240 -9.84 -15.79 7.76
C MET A 240 -9.15 -14.43 7.87
N ALA A 241 -7.82 -14.42 7.92
CA ALA A 241 -7.07 -13.18 7.98
C ALA A 241 -7.35 -12.29 6.76
N LEU A 242 -7.35 -12.90 5.57
CA LEU A 242 -7.64 -12.24 4.32
C LEU A 242 -9.06 -11.65 4.28
N SER A 243 -10.08 -12.40 4.68
CA SER A 243 -11.46 -11.92 4.67
C SER A 243 -11.66 -10.73 5.61
N ILE A 244 -11.01 -10.74 6.78
CA ILE A 244 -11.03 -9.62 7.74
C ILE A 244 -10.30 -8.39 7.17
N ILE A 245 -9.15 -8.57 6.51
CA ILE A 245 -8.43 -7.47 5.84
C ILE A 245 -9.26 -6.86 4.71
N ILE A 246 -9.98 -7.67 3.94
CA ILE A 246 -10.88 -7.17 2.89
C ILE A 246 -12.01 -6.35 3.51
N LYS A 247 -12.66 -6.85 4.58
CA LYS A 247 -13.69 -6.11 5.32
C LYS A 247 -13.16 -4.78 5.88
N ASP A 248 -11.95 -4.81 6.44
CA ASP A 248 -11.28 -3.61 6.92
C ASP A 248 -11.08 -2.58 5.80
N TYR A 249 -10.58 -3.03 4.66
CA TYR A 249 -10.41 -2.16 3.51
C TYR A 249 -11.74 -1.57 3.03
N ILE A 250 -12.83 -2.35 2.98
CA ILE A 250 -14.15 -1.85 2.57
C ILE A 250 -14.62 -0.71 3.48
N LEU A 251 -14.39 -0.82 4.79
CA LEU A 251 -14.75 0.21 5.76
C LEU A 251 -13.91 1.50 5.60
N ASN A 252 -12.67 1.37 5.13
CA ASN A 252 -11.70 2.47 5.10
C ASN A 252 -11.45 3.08 3.71
N ARG A 253 -11.80 2.34 2.65
CA ARG A 253 -11.51 2.69 1.25
C ARG A 253 -11.98 4.10 0.91
N LYS A 254 -13.22 4.44 1.27
CA LYS A 254 -13.81 5.78 1.04
C LYS A 254 -12.87 6.88 1.54
N TYR A 255 -12.40 6.78 2.77
CA TYR A 255 -11.56 7.80 3.40
C TYR A 255 -10.17 7.90 2.77
N ILE A 256 -9.58 6.75 2.37
CA ILE A 256 -8.30 6.75 1.64
C ILE A 256 -8.46 7.49 0.31
N LEU A 257 -9.55 7.22 -0.42
CA LEU A 257 -9.83 7.86 -1.70
C LEU A 257 -10.20 9.35 -1.54
N LEU A 258 -10.92 9.73 -0.48
CA LEU A 258 -11.18 11.14 -0.14
C LEU A 258 -9.88 11.89 0.18
N GLU A 259 -8.91 11.27 0.85
CA GLU A 259 -7.60 11.89 1.07
C GLU A 259 -6.88 12.09 -0.27
N LEU A 260 -6.90 11.10 -1.15
CA LEU A 260 -6.30 11.19 -2.49
C LEU A 260 -6.97 12.23 -3.40
N LEU A 261 -8.26 12.52 -3.21
CA LEU A 261 -8.93 13.63 -3.89
C LEU A 261 -8.35 14.99 -3.50
N THR A 262 -7.81 15.12 -2.29
CA THR A 262 -7.21 16.37 -1.80
C THR A 262 -5.73 16.51 -2.12
N VAL A 263 -5.14 15.55 -2.85
CA VAL A 263 -3.76 15.65 -3.29
C VAL A 263 -3.71 16.59 -4.48
N ALA A 264 -3.17 17.79 -4.26
CA ALA A 264 -2.95 18.76 -5.31
C ALA A 264 -1.88 18.25 -6.31
N PRO A 265 -2.20 18.12 -7.60
CA PRO A 265 -1.26 17.83 -8.70
C PRO A 265 -0.07 18.79 -8.77
N GLY A 266 -0.29 20.04 -8.37
CA GLY A 266 0.63 21.14 -8.64
C GLY A 266 0.65 21.53 -10.13
N GLU A 267 1.50 22.48 -10.49
CA GLU A 267 1.61 22.98 -11.86
C GLU A 267 2.29 22.00 -12.83
N VAL A 268 3.06 21.05 -12.30
CA VAL A 268 3.88 20.13 -13.08
C VAL A 268 3.70 18.71 -12.58
N PHE A 269 3.42 17.78 -13.48
CA PHE A 269 3.36 16.34 -13.20
C PHE A 269 3.85 15.51 -14.38
N SER A 270 4.05 14.21 -14.16
CA SER A 270 4.44 13.26 -15.20
C SER A 270 3.53 12.05 -15.21
N ILE A 271 3.29 11.52 -16.39
CA ILE A 271 2.56 10.28 -16.62
C ILE A 271 3.47 9.26 -17.29
N ASP A 272 3.39 8.02 -16.82
CA ASP A 272 4.18 6.91 -17.36
C ASP A 272 3.42 5.58 -17.29
N HIS A 273 3.78 4.62 -18.14
CA HIS A 273 3.24 3.26 -18.14
C HIS A 273 4.30 2.23 -17.73
N GLN A 274 3.90 1.27 -16.92
CA GLN A 274 4.79 0.18 -16.53
C GLN A 274 4.08 -1.17 -16.44
N ARG A 275 4.63 -2.15 -17.17
CA ARG A 275 4.10 -3.51 -17.23
C ARG A 275 4.50 -4.34 -16.02
N SER A 276 5.68 -4.10 -15.45
CA SER A 276 6.23 -4.89 -14.34
C SER A 276 5.42 -4.77 -13.03
N VAL A 277 4.68 -3.68 -12.85
CA VAL A 277 3.85 -3.44 -11.66
C VAL A 277 2.65 -4.38 -11.60
N VAL A 278 1.99 -4.60 -12.74
CA VAL A 278 0.74 -5.39 -12.81
C VAL A 278 0.96 -6.84 -13.27
N ARG A 279 2.14 -7.18 -13.80
CA ARG A 279 2.44 -8.52 -14.37
C ARG A 279 2.10 -9.70 -13.45
N ARG A 280 2.03 -9.46 -12.13
CA ARG A 280 1.80 -10.50 -11.11
C ARG A 280 0.35 -10.62 -10.63
N ALA A 281 -0.53 -9.72 -11.04
CA ALA A 281 -1.96 -9.84 -10.75
C ALA A 281 -2.58 -10.94 -11.62
N THR A 282 -3.47 -11.77 -11.05
CA THR A 282 -4.12 -12.89 -11.75
C THR A 282 -4.88 -12.47 -13.00
N THR A 283 -5.44 -11.27 -12.97
CA THR A 283 -6.22 -10.66 -14.05
C THR A 283 -5.36 -10.07 -15.18
N ALA A 284 -4.04 -9.94 -15.01
CA ALA A 284 -3.17 -9.20 -15.91
C ALA A 284 -2.34 -10.08 -16.87
N ARG A 285 -2.74 -11.34 -17.12
CA ARG A 285 -1.90 -12.43 -17.66
C ARG A 285 -1.22 -12.22 -19.02
N SER A 286 -1.38 -11.10 -19.72
CA SER A 286 -0.46 -10.76 -20.82
C SER A 286 -0.44 -9.28 -21.26
N SER A 287 -1.52 -8.50 -21.15
CA SER A 287 -1.61 -7.17 -21.78
C SER A 287 -1.57 -5.97 -20.82
N GLY A 288 -2.01 -6.14 -19.57
CA GLY A 288 -2.21 -5.03 -18.64
C GLY A 288 -0.94 -4.24 -18.30
N GLN A 289 -1.11 -2.94 -18.03
CA GLN A 289 -0.06 -2.01 -17.62
C GLN A 289 -0.54 -1.11 -16.49
N ALA A 290 0.36 -0.67 -15.61
CA ALA A 290 0.09 0.40 -14.67
C ALA A 290 0.36 1.75 -15.33
N LEU A 291 -0.66 2.56 -15.54
CA LEU A 291 -0.55 3.98 -15.83
C LEU A 291 -0.39 4.73 -14.50
N SER A 292 0.69 5.48 -14.30
CA SER A 292 0.88 6.27 -13.08
C SER A 292 1.03 7.75 -13.38
N ALA A 293 0.50 8.59 -12.50
CA ALA A 293 0.72 10.03 -12.51
C ALA A 293 1.39 10.48 -11.21
N VAL A 294 2.50 11.21 -11.32
CA VAL A 294 3.25 11.72 -10.16
C VAL A 294 3.52 13.21 -10.36
N SER A 295 3.19 14.00 -9.35
CA SER A 295 3.50 15.43 -9.32
C SER A 295 5.00 15.69 -9.26
N SER A 296 5.40 16.91 -9.60
CA SER A 296 6.79 17.32 -9.51
C SER A 296 7.35 17.36 -8.08
N THR A 297 6.49 17.37 -7.05
CA THR A 297 6.90 17.25 -5.64
C THR A 297 7.04 15.79 -5.18
N GLY A 298 6.67 14.84 -6.05
CA GLY A 298 6.72 13.40 -5.79
C GLY A 298 5.48 12.82 -5.11
N LEU A 299 4.39 13.59 -5.03
CA LEU A 299 3.08 13.05 -4.65
C LEU A 299 2.49 12.25 -5.81
N VAL A 300 2.02 11.05 -5.52
CA VAL A 300 1.33 10.16 -6.44
C VAL A 300 -0.11 10.63 -6.58
N LEU A 301 -0.51 10.97 -7.81
CA LEU A 301 -1.84 11.48 -8.13
C LEU A 301 -2.81 10.34 -8.44
N GLY A 302 -2.29 9.25 -9.01
CA GLY A 302 -3.05 8.05 -9.25
C GLY A 302 -2.19 6.98 -9.89
N VAL A 303 -2.65 5.74 -9.73
CA VAL A 303 -2.14 4.57 -10.44
C VAL A 303 -3.37 3.82 -10.94
N TRP A 304 -3.48 3.69 -12.25
CA TRP A 304 -4.59 3.05 -12.96
C TRP A 304 -4.08 1.80 -13.65
N VAL A 305 -4.85 0.72 -13.63
CA VAL A 305 -4.52 -0.47 -14.44
C VAL A 305 -5.23 -0.32 -15.77
N VAL A 306 -4.49 -0.38 -16.87
CA VAL A 306 -4.98 -0.17 -18.24
C VAL A 306 -4.61 -1.32 -19.18
N PRO A 307 -5.46 -1.68 -20.17
CA PRO A 307 -5.18 -2.81 -21.06
C PRO A 307 -3.99 -2.62 -22.00
N SER A 308 -3.60 -1.38 -22.28
CA SER A 308 -2.49 -1.06 -23.17
C SER A 308 -2.09 0.41 -23.01
N THR A 309 -1.09 0.85 -23.76
CA THR A 309 -0.66 2.26 -23.84
C THR A 309 -1.52 3.14 -24.77
N LYS A 310 -2.70 2.67 -25.20
CA LYS A 310 -3.62 3.46 -26.03
C LYS A 310 -4.02 4.74 -25.30
N THR A 311 -3.98 5.87 -26.01
CA THR A 311 -4.27 7.19 -25.44
C THR A 311 -5.68 7.32 -24.86
N SER A 312 -6.67 6.58 -25.39
CA SER A 312 -8.05 6.58 -24.88
C SER A 312 -8.13 6.22 -23.39
N TYR A 313 -7.27 5.32 -22.91
CA TYR A 313 -7.25 4.90 -21.50
C TYR A 313 -6.62 5.92 -20.56
N ILE A 314 -6.00 6.96 -21.10
CA ILE A 314 -5.34 8.02 -20.33
C ILE A 314 -6.28 9.21 -20.15
N HIS A 315 -7.29 9.33 -21.03
CA HIS A 315 -8.22 10.45 -21.06
C HIS A 315 -8.97 10.61 -19.74
N ASP A 316 -9.54 9.55 -19.19
CA ASP A 316 -10.33 9.65 -17.96
C ASP A 316 -9.45 9.85 -16.73
N ALA A 317 -8.25 9.26 -16.70
CA ALA A 317 -7.24 9.56 -15.69
C ALA A 317 -6.84 11.05 -15.69
N LEU A 318 -6.65 11.65 -16.88
CA LEU A 318 -6.34 13.07 -17.01
C LEU A 318 -7.50 13.98 -16.63
N LYS A 319 -8.73 13.67 -17.07
CA LYS A 319 -9.94 14.39 -16.65
C LYS A 319 -10.08 14.40 -15.15
N ASP A 320 -9.83 13.26 -14.51
CA ASP A 320 -9.87 13.14 -13.06
C ASP A 320 -8.81 14.02 -12.39
N ILE A 321 -7.56 14.04 -12.86
CA ILE A 321 -6.51 14.96 -12.36
C ILE A 321 -6.94 16.43 -12.50
N ILE A 322 -7.45 16.83 -13.67
CA ILE A 322 -7.88 18.21 -13.93
C ILE A 322 -9.06 18.60 -13.03
N ARG A 323 -10.05 17.72 -12.91
CA ARG A 323 -11.21 17.92 -12.05
C ARG A 323 -10.78 18.13 -10.60
N ARG A 324 -9.84 17.34 -10.09
CA ARG A 324 -9.29 17.51 -8.73
C ARG A 324 -8.59 18.86 -8.57
N ASN A 325 -7.83 19.32 -9.56
CA ASN A 325 -7.27 20.68 -9.55
C ASN A 325 -8.37 21.74 -9.40
N THR A 326 -9.45 21.62 -10.17
CA THR A 326 -10.60 22.54 -10.09
C THR A 326 -11.26 22.54 -8.72
N ILE A 327 -11.52 21.36 -8.15
CA ILE A 327 -12.14 21.21 -6.81
C ILE A 327 -11.29 21.86 -5.72
N LEU A 328 -9.97 21.73 -5.81
CA LEU A 328 -9.03 22.29 -4.83
C LEU A 328 -8.73 23.77 -5.07
N GLY A 329 -9.32 24.39 -6.10
CA GLY A 329 -8.97 25.76 -6.51
C GLY A 329 -7.50 25.90 -6.91
N ALA A 330 -6.85 24.79 -7.27
CA ALA A 330 -5.46 24.80 -7.71
C ALA A 330 -5.37 25.28 -9.16
N ALA A 331 -4.25 25.93 -9.50
CA ALA A 331 -4.00 26.34 -10.86
C ALA A 331 -3.99 25.11 -11.80
N PRO A 332 -4.52 25.25 -13.03
CA PRO A 332 -4.40 24.19 -14.02
C PRO A 332 -2.93 23.82 -14.25
N PRO A 333 -2.63 22.56 -14.60
CA PRO A 333 -1.26 22.15 -14.80
C PRO A 333 -0.65 22.94 -15.96
N ARG A 334 0.49 23.57 -15.74
CA ARG A 334 1.24 24.29 -16.78
C ARG A 334 2.06 23.34 -17.63
N LEU A 335 2.49 22.21 -17.07
CA LEU A 335 3.36 21.26 -17.75
C LEU A 335 3.05 19.81 -17.38
N MET A 336 3.07 18.95 -18.39
CA MET A 336 3.00 17.51 -18.24
C MET A 336 4.16 16.83 -18.96
N PHE A 337 4.86 15.90 -18.29
CA PHE A 337 5.78 14.98 -18.97
C PHE A 337 5.07 13.67 -19.34
N SER A 338 5.35 13.17 -20.53
CA SER A 338 4.83 11.89 -21.03
C SER A 338 5.83 11.22 -21.96
N ASP A 339 5.73 9.90 -22.10
CA ASP A 339 6.59 9.06 -22.92
C ASP A 339 6.32 9.13 -24.42
N ASN A 340 5.05 9.17 -24.80
CA ASN A 340 4.64 9.04 -26.20
C ASN A 340 3.46 9.94 -26.59
N LEU A 341 2.92 10.75 -25.65
CA LEU A 341 1.77 11.62 -25.90
C LEU A 341 2.13 13.07 -26.27
N CYS A 342 3.41 13.34 -26.52
CA CYS A 342 3.85 14.66 -26.98
C CYS A 342 3.49 14.89 -28.47
N CYS A 343 3.58 16.15 -28.94
CA CYS A 343 3.23 16.60 -30.30
C CYS A 343 1.77 16.99 -30.59
N GLY A 344 0.94 17.23 -29.57
CA GLY A 344 -0.20 18.15 -29.70
C GLY A 344 -1.42 17.69 -30.53
N THR A 345 -1.58 16.39 -30.80
CA THR A 345 -2.81 15.87 -31.45
C THR A 345 -3.63 14.97 -30.54
N SER A 346 -2.99 14.14 -29.72
CA SER A 346 -3.68 13.05 -29.01
C SER A 346 -4.38 13.45 -27.70
N LEU A 347 -4.13 14.66 -27.18
CA LEU A 347 -4.63 15.15 -25.88
C LEU A 347 -5.42 16.46 -25.97
N ASN A 348 -5.70 16.93 -27.19
CA ASN A 348 -6.46 18.15 -27.42
C ASN A 348 -7.89 18.00 -26.86
N GLY A 349 -8.35 19.02 -26.13
CA GLY A 349 -9.68 19.05 -25.51
C GLY A 349 -9.78 18.41 -24.12
N ILE A 350 -8.70 17.80 -23.62
CA ILE A 350 -8.65 17.26 -22.26
C ILE A 350 -7.85 18.19 -21.38
N LEU A 351 -6.57 18.37 -21.71
CA LEU A 351 -5.72 19.29 -20.99
C LEU A 351 -6.10 20.74 -21.34
N PRO A 352 -6.02 21.66 -20.37
CA PRO A 352 -6.09 23.10 -20.64
C PRO A 352 -5.16 23.49 -21.79
N THR A 353 -5.58 24.44 -22.63
CA THR A 353 -4.76 24.94 -23.75
C THR A 353 -3.44 25.55 -23.31
N SER A 354 -3.34 25.96 -22.04
CA SER A 354 -2.13 26.44 -21.39
C SER A 354 -1.16 25.34 -20.96
N THR A 355 -1.58 24.07 -20.95
CA THR A 355 -0.74 22.95 -20.53
C THR A 355 0.21 22.54 -21.65
N VAL A 356 1.51 22.67 -21.40
CA VAL A 356 2.54 22.18 -22.32
C VAL A 356 2.77 20.69 -22.05
N VAL A 357 2.75 19.86 -23.09
CA VAL A 357 3.10 18.43 -22.99
C VAL A 357 4.51 18.22 -23.54
N ARG A 358 5.42 17.79 -22.67
CA ARG A 358 6.82 17.49 -23.02
C ARG A 358 7.10 16.00 -22.98
N LEU A 359 8.02 15.60 -23.84
CA LEU A 359 8.61 14.28 -23.85
C LEU A 359 9.62 14.17 -22.71
N ASP A 360 9.66 13.02 -22.03
CA ASP A 360 10.72 12.76 -21.08
C ASP A 360 12.07 12.50 -21.78
N PRO A 361 13.13 13.29 -21.49
CA PRO A 361 14.44 13.07 -22.07
C PRO A 361 15.04 11.70 -21.73
N LEU A 362 14.73 11.14 -20.56
CA LEU A 362 15.25 9.83 -20.17
C LEU A 362 14.66 8.74 -21.07
N HIS A 363 13.35 8.76 -21.31
CA HIS A 363 12.70 7.85 -22.25
C HIS A 363 13.14 8.05 -23.69
N CYS A 364 13.46 9.29 -24.10
CA CYS A 364 14.10 9.55 -25.39
C CYS A 364 15.47 8.84 -25.49
N ILE A 365 16.32 8.97 -24.47
CA ILE A 365 17.63 8.31 -24.42
C ILE A 365 17.46 6.80 -24.42
N MET A 366 16.58 6.25 -23.57
CA MET A 366 16.33 4.81 -23.47
C MET A 366 15.84 4.20 -24.77
N ARG A 367 14.98 4.88 -25.51
CA ARG A 367 14.53 4.41 -26.84
C ARG A 367 15.71 4.26 -27.80
N MET A 368 16.63 5.22 -27.83
CA MET A 368 17.83 5.14 -28.66
C MET A 368 18.77 4.03 -28.18
N THR A 369 19.06 3.94 -26.88
CA THR A 369 20.02 2.95 -26.36
C THR A 369 19.50 1.51 -26.41
N ARG A 370 18.18 1.29 -26.39
CA ARG A 370 17.56 -0.04 -26.62
C ARG A 370 17.81 -0.58 -28.04
N CYS A 371 18.13 0.31 -28.98
CA CYS A 371 18.44 -0.04 -30.36
C CYS A 371 19.95 -0.20 -30.62
N CYS A 372 20.80 -0.09 -29.60
CA CYS A 372 22.24 -0.33 -29.72
C CYS A 372 22.62 -1.76 -29.32
N SER A 373 23.80 -2.21 -29.71
CA SER A 373 24.36 -3.48 -29.23
C SER A 373 24.86 -3.37 -27.79
N HIS A 374 24.19 -4.05 -26.85
CA HIS A 374 24.49 -3.98 -25.41
C HIS A 374 25.77 -4.71 -25.01
N SER A 375 26.17 -5.70 -25.82
CA SER A 375 27.43 -6.46 -25.72
C SER A 375 28.67 -5.62 -26.05
N HIS A 376 28.51 -4.50 -26.76
CA HIS A 376 29.64 -3.74 -27.25
C HIS A 376 30.40 -3.03 -26.11
N PRO A 377 31.74 -3.10 -26.05
CA PRO A 377 32.56 -2.44 -25.02
C PRO A 377 32.30 -0.93 -24.82
N LEU A 378 31.86 -0.22 -25.86
CA LEU A 378 31.63 1.22 -25.84
C LEU A 378 30.19 1.59 -25.44
N PHE A 379 29.29 0.63 -25.26
CA PHE A 379 27.89 0.89 -24.95
C PHE A 379 27.71 1.75 -23.69
N LYS A 380 28.43 1.43 -22.60
CA LYS A 380 28.40 2.22 -21.36
C LYS A 380 28.84 3.67 -21.60
N ARG A 381 29.88 3.86 -22.42
CA ARG A 381 30.38 5.19 -22.79
C ARG A 381 29.35 5.97 -23.61
N LEU A 382 28.73 5.32 -24.61
CA LEU A 382 27.67 5.92 -25.43
C LEU A 382 26.49 6.39 -24.58
N CYS A 383 26.02 5.57 -23.65
CA CYS A 383 24.96 5.95 -22.71
C CYS A 383 25.34 7.19 -21.88
N GLY A 384 26.58 7.25 -21.41
CA GLY A 384 27.11 8.41 -20.69
C GLY A 384 27.17 9.67 -21.55
N ASP A 385 27.65 9.56 -22.78
CA ASP A 385 27.79 10.69 -23.71
C ASP A 385 26.42 11.17 -24.24
N LEU A 386 25.46 10.27 -24.47
CA LEU A 386 24.06 10.62 -24.74
C LEU A 386 23.44 11.43 -23.60
N ARG A 387 23.63 11.02 -22.34
CA ARG A 387 23.14 11.79 -21.18
C ARG A 387 23.75 13.19 -21.15
N LYS A 388 25.05 13.33 -21.47
CA LYS A 388 25.70 14.64 -21.58
C LYS A 388 25.18 15.46 -22.75
N VAL A 389 24.81 14.84 -23.87
CA VAL A 389 24.19 15.54 -25.02
C VAL A 389 22.88 16.21 -24.60
N PHE A 390 22.02 15.50 -23.88
CA PHE A 390 20.70 15.99 -23.46
C PHE A 390 20.74 16.97 -22.30
N PHE A 391 21.55 16.71 -21.28
CA PHE A 391 21.54 17.52 -20.06
C PHE A 391 22.75 18.44 -20.01
N CYS A 392 22.50 19.73 -20.17
CA CYS A 392 23.48 20.79 -19.91
C CYS A 392 23.46 21.17 -18.44
N GLU A 393 24.63 21.52 -17.91
CA GLU A 393 24.80 22.03 -16.55
C GLU A 393 24.94 23.56 -16.63
N CYS A 394 24.33 24.27 -15.68
CA CYS A 394 24.45 25.73 -15.63
C CYS A 394 25.88 26.12 -15.21
N GLU A 395 26.59 26.82 -16.10
CA GLU A 395 27.98 27.23 -15.86
C GLU A 395 28.11 28.17 -14.66
N SER A 396 27.12 29.03 -14.40
CA SER A 396 27.14 29.93 -13.25
C SER A 396 27.08 29.19 -11.91
N ASP A 397 26.29 28.12 -11.85
CA ASP A 397 26.17 27.27 -10.66
C ASP A 397 27.46 26.46 -10.44
N ILE A 398 28.07 25.93 -11.51
CA ILE A 398 29.37 25.26 -11.45
C ILE A 398 30.43 26.22 -10.89
N LYS A 399 30.51 27.44 -11.42
CA LYS A 399 31.49 28.44 -10.96
C LYS A 399 31.27 28.78 -9.48
N SER A 400 30.02 28.94 -9.05
CA SER A 400 29.68 29.22 -7.65
C SER A 400 30.09 28.08 -6.71
N LEU A 401 29.82 26.83 -7.09
CA LEU A 401 30.23 25.65 -6.32
C LEU A 401 31.75 25.51 -6.27
N LEU A 402 32.45 25.70 -7.39
CA LEU A 402 33.91 25.61 -7.42
C LEU A 402 34.57 26.72 -6.60
N ALA A 403 34.02 27.94 -6.62
CA ALA A 403 34.49 29.04 -5.77
C ALA A 403 34.30 28.73 -4.28
N ALA A 404 33.16 28.14 -3.90
CA ALA A 404 32.92 27.68 -2.54
C ALA A 404 33.93 26.61 -2.11
N LYS A 405 34.18 25.60 -2.97
CA LYS A 405 35.16 24.54 -2.70
C LYS A 405 36.59 25.07 -2.58
N ALA A 406 36.99 26.00 -3.46
CA ALA A 406 38.29 26.65 -3.39
C ALA A 406 38.49 27.42 -2.07
N SER A 407 37.46 28.15 -1.62
CA SER A 407 37.47 28.89 -0.35
C SER A 407 37.64 27.96 0.86
N LEU A 408 37.09 26.74 0.78
CA LEU A 408 37.21 25.70 1.80
C LEU A 408 38.43 24.77 1.59
N ARG A 409 39.32 25.07 0.63
CA ARG A 409 40.48 24.24 0.26
C ARG A 409 40.10 22.78 -0.07
N MET A 410 38.93 22.58 -0.66
CA MET A 410 38.45 21.27 -1.10
C MET A 410 38.90 20.97 -2.54
N PRO A 411 39.00 19.68 -2.95
CA PRO A 411 39.32 19.32 -4.33
C PRO A 411 38.29 19.90 -5.31
N ALA A 412 38.73 20.33 -6.50
CA ALA A 412 37.85 20.89 -7.54
C ALA A 412 36.91 19.84 -8.20
N THR A 413 36.94 18.59 -7.75
CA THR A 413 36.08 17.52 -8.27
C THR A 413 34.65 17.67 -7.76
N ILE A 414 33.69 17.73 -8.68
CA ILE A 414 32.26 17.80 -8.35
C ILE A 414 31.70 16.39 -8.26
N ASN A 415 31.23 16.02 -7.07
CA ASN A 415 30.63 14.71 -6.85
C ASN A 415 29.14 14.68 -7.29
N LYS A 416 28.53 13.48 -7.30
CA LYS A 416 27.14 13.28 -7.76
C LYS A 416 26.13 14.09 -6.93
N HIS A 417 26.27 14.10 -5.60
CA HIS A 417 25.36 14.79 -4.70
C HIS A 417 25.43 16.32 -4.87
N GLU A 418 26.64 16.86 -5.00
CA GLU A 418 26.84 18.28 -5.27
C GLU A 418 26.21 18.69 -6.61
N ARG A 419 26.41 17.87 -7.64
CA ARG A 419 25.82 18.09 -8.97
C ARG A 419 24.30 18.07 -8.96
N THR A 420 23.67 17.20 -8.18
CA THR A 420 22.20 17.14 -8.12
C THR A 420 21.59 18.19 -7.20
N THR A 421 22.35 18.72 -6.24
CA THR A 421 21.83 19.64 -5.22
C THR A 421 22.05 21.10 -5.58
N TYR A 422 23.24 21.44 -6.10
CA TYR A 422 23.69 22.83 -6.29
C TYR A 422 23.81 23.25 -7.76
N ILE A 423 23.61 22.36 -8.73
CA ILE A 423 23.78 22.68 -10.16
C ILE A 423 22.48 22.44 -10.91
N ARG A 424 21.93 23.49 -11.53
CA ARG A 424 20.78 23.35 -12.42
C ARG A 424 21.17 22.57 -13.66
N ARG A 425 20.32 21.60 -14.00
CA ARG A 425 20.42 20.82 -15.24
C ARG A 425 19.23 21.11 -16.13
N PHE A 426 19.48 21.39 -17.39
CA PHE A 426 18.45 21.73 -18.37
C PHE A 426 18.70 21.04 -19.70
N VAL A 427 17.64 20.89 -20.50
CA VAL A 427 17.75 20.41 -21.87
C VAL A 427 17.87 21.63 -22.79
N PRO A 428 18.93 21.72 -23.62
CA PRO A 428 19.17 22.91 -24.43
C PRO A 428 18.11 23.09 -25.50
N CYS A 429 18.12 24.25 -26.16
CA CYS A 429 17.18 24.53 -27.24
C CYS A 429 17.31 23.50 -28.39
N PRO A 430 16.26 23.28 -29.20
CA PRO A 430 16.24 22.23 -30.23
C PRO A 430 17.46 22.21 -31.16
N LYS A 431 17.86 23.39 -31.65
CA LYS A 431 19.00 23.54 -32.57
C LYS A 431 20.31 23.07 -31.91
N GLN A 432 20.53 23.47 -30.66
CA GLN A 432 21.73 23.09 -29.92
C GLN A 432 21.71 21.60 -29.55
N LEU A 433 20.56 21.06 -29.14
CA LEU A 433 20.41 19.64 -28.84
C LEU A 433 20.69 18.76 -30.08
N GLU A 434 20.10 19.11 -31.22
CA GLU A 434 20.32 18.41 -32.49
C GLU A 434 21.79 18.48 -32.93
N CYS A 435 22.45 19.65 -32.79
CA CYS A 435 23.87 19.80 -33.08
C CYS A 435 24.77 18.93 -32.18
N ARG A 436 24.48 18.89 -30.87
CA ARG A 436 25.20 18.03 -29.91
C ARG A 436 25.03 16.55 -30.26
N LEU A 437 23.80 16.15 -30.58
CA LEU A 437 23.48 14.77 -30.93
C LEU A 437 24.16 14.34 -32.22
N ARG A 438 24.11 15.16 -33.28
CA ARG A 438 24.80 14.88 -34.56
C ARG A 438 26.31 14.71 -34.38
N ARG A 439 26.95 15.57 -33.58
CA ARG A 439 28.39 15.46 -33.30
C ARG A 439 28.73 14.14 -32.60
N MET A 440 27.96 13.77 -31.58
CA MET A 440 28.15 12.51 -30.88
C MET A 440 27.95 11.31 -31.82
N VAL A 441 26.88 11.29 -32.61
CA VAL A 441 26.61 10.21 -33.58
C VAL A 441 27.73 10.10 -34.62
N ALA A 442 28.28 11.22 -35.09
CA ALA A 442 29.39 11.22 -36.04
C ALA A 442 30.66 10.55 -35.47
N VAL A 443 30.96 10.78 -34.19
CA VAL A 443 32.08 10.13 -33.48
C VAL A 443 31.89 8.62 -33.43
N TYR A 444 30.73 8.16 -32.95
CA TYR A 444 30.47 6.71 -32.83
C TYR A 444 30.35 6.01 -34.18
N ARG A 445 29.81 6.70 -35.20
CA ARG A 445 29.78 6.18 -36.57
C ARG A 445 31.18 6.03 -37.17
N ALA A 446 32.14 6.89 -36.79
CA ALA A 446 33.53 6.71 -37.21
C ALA A 446 34.13 5.47 -36.56
N LEU A 447 33.94 5.30 -35.25
CA LEU A 447 34.40 4.10 -34.53
C LEU A 447 33.81 2.80 -35.10
N ASP A 448 32.51 2.79 -35.44
CA ASP A 448 31.87 1.65 -36.08
C ASP A 448 32.47 1.33 -37.47
N ARG A 449 32.86 2.35 -38.25
CA ARG A 449 33.53 2.13 -39.54
C ARG A 449 34.90 1.49 -39.33
N ASP A 450 35.69 2.00 -38.38
CA ASP A 450 37.00 1.44 -38.07
C ASP A 450 36.90 -0.04 -37.65
N CYS A 451 35.85 -0.40 -36.90
CA CYS A 451 35.54 -1.80 -36.53
C CYS A 451 35.18 -2.67 -37.74
N ILE A 452 34.36 -2.17 -38.66
CA ILE A 452 33.99 -2.89 -39.90
C ILE A 452 35.24 -3.12 -40.76
N GLU A 453 36.06 -2.08 -40.98
CA GLU A 453 37.30 -2.18 -41.75
C GLU A 453 38.30 -3.14 -41.10
N ALA A 454 38.37 -3.18 -39.76
CA ALA A 454 39.17 -4.16 -39.04
C ALA A 454 38.68 -5.59 -39.25
N TRP A 455 37.36 -5.79 -39.24
CA TRP A 455 36.76 -7.10 -39.45
C TRP A 455 36.96 -7.60 -40.88
N GLU A 456 36.78 -6.73 -41.88
CA GLU A 456 37.06 -7.06 -43.28
C GLU A 456 38.53 -7.46 -43.49
N ARG A 457 39.48 -6.77 -42.82
CA ARG A 457 40.90 -7.14 -42.82
C ARG A 457 41.15 -8.50 -42.18
N GLU A 458 40.52 -8.80 -41.04
CA GLU A 458 40.64 -10.12 -40.39
C GLU A 458 40.05 -11.24 -41.24
N LYS A 459 38.91 -10.99 -41.89
CA LYS A 459 38.27 -11.94 -42.81
C LYS A 459 39.15 -12.22 -44.02
N ALA A 460 39.76 -11.18 -44.61
CA ALA A 460 40.67 -11.32 -45.75
C ALA A 460 41.96 -12.08 -45.37
N ALA A 461 42.54 -11.80 -44.20
CA ALA A 461 43.72 -12.51 -43.71
C ALA A 461 43.42 -14.00 -43.42
N GLY A 462 42.26 -14.30 -42.83
CA GLY A 462 41.85 -15.68 -42.55
C GLY A 462 41.53 -16.53 -43.79
N SER A 463 41.24 -15.91 -44.94
CA SER A 463 41.05 -16.65 -46.20
C SER A 463 42.35 -17.07 -46.87
N GLU A 464 43.48 -16.41 -46.60
CA GLU A 464 44.78 -16.74 -47.23
C GLU A 464 45.51 -17.90 -46.55
N GLU A 465 45.20 -18.22 -45.28
CA GLU A 465 45.83 -19.32 -44.53
C GLU A 465 45.09 -20.68 -44.67
N GLY A 466 43.94 -20.72 -45.36
CA GLY A 466 43.09 -21.92 -45.48
C GLY A 466 43.22 -22.70 -46.80
N GLU A 467 44.09 -22.29 -47.72
CA GLU A 467 44.20 -22.88 -49.07
C GLU A 467 45.47 -23.76 -49.26
N GLY A 468 46.06 -24.24 -48.16
CA GLY A 468 47.13 -25.24 -48.16
C GLY A 468 46.73 -26.48 -47.34
N ASP A 469 46.72 -27.64 -48.00
CA ASP A 469 46.52 -28.99 -47.45
C ASP A 469 45.07 -29.49 -47.25
N ALA A 470 44.31 -29.54 -48.34
CA ALA A 470 43.26 -30.54 -48.53
C ALA A 470 43.84 -31.77 -49.26
N MET A 471 44.54 -32.65 -48.53
CA MET A 471 44.67 -34.06 -48.90
C MET A 471 43.66 -34.88 -48.10
N ASP A 472 42.71 -35.42 -48.84
CA ASP A 472 42.12 -36.76 -48.74
C ASP A 472 42.24 -37.49 -47.39
N ASN A 473 41.12 -37.65 -46.69
CA ASN A 473 40.76 -38.94 -46.11
C ASN A 473 39.29 -38.96 -45.71
N GLY A 474 38.61 -40.01 -46.17
CA GLY A 474 37.18 -40.17 -46.05
C GLY A 474 36.66 -40.69 -44.70
N ASN A 475 35.34 -40.62 -44.63
CA ASN A 475 34.42 -41.61 -44.06
C ASN A 475 33.98 -41.48 -42.58
N VAL A 476 32.68 -41.78 -42.43
CA VAL A 476 31.92 -42.34 -41.29
C VAL A 476 31.08 -41.40 -40.39
N ASN A 477 29.77 -41.62 -40.53
CA ASN A 477 28.63 -41.57 -39.59
C ASN A 477 28.12 -40.24 -38.98
N GLY A 478 26.87 -39.93 -39.36
CA GLY A 478 25.69 -40.27 -38.55
C GLY A 478 25.52 -39.53 -37.23
N GLY A 479 24.62 -38.53 -37.20
CA GLY A 479 24.22 -37.88 -35.96
C GLY A 479 22.97 -37.02 -36.12
N ASN A 480 21.82 -37.64 -35.88
CA ASN A 480 20.51 -37.04 -35.78
C ASN A 480 20.47 -36.06 -34.58
N GLY A 481 19.99 -34.83 -34.76
CA GLY A 481 19.96 -33.83 -33.70
C GLY A 481 19.04 -32.66 -34.03
N GLY A 482 17.74 -32.86 -33.83
CA GLY A 482 16.75 -31.78 -33.89
C GLY A 482 16.96 -30.75 -32.78
N SER A 483 16.83 -29.48 -33.12
CA SER A 483 16.65 -28.41 -32.14
C SER A 483 15.58 -27.43 -32.62
N ASN A 484 14.50 -27.39 -31.84
CA ASN A 484 13.43 -26.40 -31.93
C ASN A 484 13.96 -25.04 -31.44
N GLY A 485 14.02 -24.05 -32.33
CA GLY A 485 14.25 -22.65 -32.00
C GLY A 485 12.99 -21.82 -32.25
N GLY A 486 12.03 -21.87 -31.32
CA GLY A 486 10.85 -21.00 -31.34
C GLY A 486 11.18 -19.61 -30.81
N GLY A 487 11.54 -18.68 -31.70
CA GLY A 487 11.71 -17.27 -31.39
C GLY A 487 10.49 -16.45 -31.80
N ASN A 488 9.57 -16.18 -30.87
CA ASN A 488 8.47 -15.23 -31.09
C ASN A 488 8.99 -13.79 -30.90
N GLY A 489 9.38 -13.16 -32.00
CA GLY A 489 9.59 -11.72 -32.08
C GLY A 489 8.41 -11.05 -32.78
N GLU A 490 7.42 -10.59 -32.01
CA GLU A 490 6.35 -9.73 -32.55
C GLU A 490 6.82 -8.27 -32.51
N GLY A 491 7.37 -7.82 -33.62
CA GLY A 491 7.50 -6.40 -33.96
C GLY A 491 6.22 -5.93 -34.63
N ASN A 492 5.52 -4.98 -34.00
CA ASN A 492 4.43 -4.25 -34.65
C ASN A 492 4.88 -2.82 -34.95
N GLY A 493 5.18 -2.56 -36.22
CA GLY A 493 5.60 -1.26 -36.74
C GLY A 493 5.05 -1.05 -38.15
N GLY A 494 3.74 -0.85 -38.27
CA GLY A 494 3.09 -0.40 -39.51
C GLY A 494 2.90 1.12 -39.49
N GLY A 495 3.55 1.82 -40.41
CA GLY A 495 3.41 3.28 -40.54
C GLY A 495 4.17 3.83 -41.74
N ASN A 496 3.63 3.59 -42.94
CA ASN A 496 4.08 4.22 -44.18
C ASN A 496 3.66 5.70 -44.19
N GLY A 497 4.61 6.60 -44.38
CA GLY A 497 4.38 8.03 -44.53
C GLY A 497 5.53 8.66 -45.29
N GLY A 498 5.43 8.68 -46.62
CA GLY A 498 6.37 9.35 -47.51
C GLY A 498 6.28 10.86 -47.34
N GLY A 499 7.35 11.44 -46.80
CA GLY A 499 7.56 12.88 -46.75
C GLY A 499 9.01 13.18 -47.11
N ASN A 500 9.21 13.75 -48.30
CA ASN A 500 10.50 14.26 -48.75
C ASN A 500 10.97 15.40 -47.84
N GLY A 501 11.81 15.09 -46.87
CA GLY A 501 12.64 16.05 -46.14
C GLY A 501 14.03 15.46 -46.06
N GLY A 502 15.05 16.20 -46.51
CA GLY A 502 16.45 15.77 -46.66
C GLY A 502 16.94 14.85 -45.56
N GLY A 503 16.71 13.54 -45.76
CA GLY A 503 17.07 12.49 -44.83
C GLY A 503 18.57 12.30 -44.86
N ILE A 504 19.11 11.85 -43.72
CA ILE A 504 20.45 11.27 -43.68
C ILE A 504 20.33 9.90 -44.40
N ILE A 505 20.16 9.92 -45.72
CA ILE A 505 20.04 8.71 -46.53
C ILE A 505 21.47 8.17 -46.68
N LEU A 506 21.69 7.02 -46.05
CA LEU A 506 22.87 6.19 -46.21
C LEU A 506 22.82 5.55 -47.60
N GLU A 507 23.67 5.98 -48.54
CA GLU A 507 24.11 5.07 -49.59
C GLU A 507 24.96 3.98 -48.93
N ARG A 508 24.48 2.72 -48.94
CA ARG A 508 25.25 1.56 -48.50
C ARG A 508 25.45 0.60 -49.67
N ARG A 509 26.72 0.26 -49.93
CA ARG A 509 27.08 -1.01 -50.57
C ARG A 509 26.69 -2.14 -49.62
N ALA A 510 26.25 -3.27 -50.17
CA ALA A 510 25.90 -4.47 -49.43
C ALA A 510 27.15 -5.17 -48.85
N CYS A 511 27.80 -4.54 -47.88
CA CYS A 511 28.85 -5.18 -47.10
C CYS A 511 28.20 -6.05 -46.02
N GLU A 512 28.73 -7.26 -45.83
CA GLU A 512 28.41 -8.07 -44.67
C GLU A 512 28.81 -7.32 -43.39
N LEU A 513 28.02 -7.47 -42.32
CA LEU A 513 28.32 -6.85 -41.03
C LEU A 513 29.06 -7.85 -40.14
N PRO A 514 29.95 -7.37 -39.24
CA PRO A 514 30.55 -8.21 -38.22
C PRO A 514 29.49 -8.98 -37.42
N PRO A 515 29.73 -10.26 -37.09
CA PRO A 515 28.76 -11.07 -36.37
C PRO A 515 28.46 -10.51 -34.97
N LYS A 516 27.21 -10.66 -34.52
CA LYS A 516 26.78 -10.23 -33.18
C LYS A 516 27.58 -10.93 -32.09
N GLY A 517 27.95 -10.19 -31.04
CA GLY A 517 28.79 -10.69 -29.95
C GLY A 517 30.28 -10.75 -30.27
N SER A 518 30.70 -10.44 -31.52
CA SER A 518 32.12 -10.30 -31.82
C SER A 518 32.69 -9.04 -31.20
N ARG A 519 34.02 -9.02 -31.00
CA ARG A 519 34.74 -7.82 -30.53
C ARG A 519 34.63 -6.62 -31.50
N LEU A 520 34.21 -6.87 -32.73
CA LEU A 520 34.06 -5.90 -33.82
C LEU A 520 32.58 -5.64 -34.17
N GLU A 521 31.65 -6.09 -33.33
CA GLU A 521 30.22 -5.80 -33.49
C GLU A 521 29.98 -4.29 -33.59
N VAL A 522 29.12 -3.87 -34.52
CA VAL A 522 28.76 -2.45 -34.72
C VAL A 522 27.88 -1.97 -33.55
N LEU A 523 28.21 -0.82 -32.94
CA LEU A 523 27.46 -0.27 -31.82
C LEU A 523 26.10 0.31 -32.26
N LEU A 524 26.11 1.11 -33.32
CA LEU A 524 24.95 1.82 -33.83
C LEU A 524 24.24 1.00 -34.92
N THR A 525 23.19 0.28 -34.55
CA THR A 525 22.42 -0.55 -35.49
C THR A 525 21.53 0.29 -36.42
N GLU A 526 20.96 -0.32 -37.46
CA GLU A 526 19.98 0.35 -38.33
C GLU A 526 18.74 0.82 -37.55
N SER A 527 18.30 0.03 -36.56
CA SER A 527 17.21 0.41 -35.67
C SER A 527 17.51 1.64 -34.82
N PHE A 528 18.80 1.89 -34.50
CA PHE A 528 19.23 3.09 -33.81
C PHE A 528 19.01 4.32 -34.69
N TYR A 529 19.39 4.27 -35.97
CA TYR A 529 19.21 5.40 -36.89
C TYR A 529 17.74 5.71 -37.16
N ALA A 530 16.92 4.67 -37.37
CA ALA A 530 15.46 4.85 -37.49
C ALA A 530 14.86 5.50 -36.24
N THR A 531 15.25 5.04 -35.05
CA THR A 531 14.80 5.62 -33.77
C THR A 531 15.31 7.04 -33.57
N LEU A 532 16.57 7.30 -33.91
CA LEU A 532 17.20 8.62 -33.85
C LEU A 532 16.44 9.62 -34.71
N GLU A 533 16.06 9.25 -35.93
CA GLU A 533 15.30 10.13 -36.81
C GLU A 533 13.94 10.50 -36.19
N LEU A 534 13.23 9.52 -35.62
CA LEU A 534 11.99 9.77 -34.87
C LEU A 534 12.22 10.71 -33.69
N GLN A 535 13.29 10.51 -32.91
CA GLN A 535 13.63 11.40 -31.78
C GLN A 535 13.99 12.81 -32.24
N VAL A 536 14.69 12.97 -33.37
CA VAL A 536 15.03 14.28 -33.94
C VAL A 536 13.77 15.05 -34.34
N ARG A 537 12.71 14.38 -34.81
CA ARG A 537 11.41 15.04 -35.06
C ARG A 537 10.83 15.63 -33.76
N HIS A 538 10.90 14.91 -32.64
CA HIS A 538 10.49 15.42 -31.33
C HIS A 538 11.36 16.60 -30.87
N ILE A 539 12.68 16.53 -31.08
CA ILE A 539 13.61 17.62 -30.77
C ILE A 539 13.22 18.88 -31.54
N ARG A 540 13.05 18.78 -32.86
CA ARG A 540 12.70 19.92 -33.74
C ARG A 540 11.35 20.55 -33.38
N ARG A 541 10.41 19.75 -32.89
CA ARG A 541 9.11 20.22 -32.37
C ARG A 541 9.17 20.80 -30.96
N SER A 542 10.38 20.96 -30.40
CA SER A 542 10.59 21.45 -29.03
C SER A 542 9.93 20.60 -27.94
N CYS A 543 9.67 19.31 -28.20
CA CYS A 543 9.03 18.43 -27.23
C CYS A 543 9.93 18.12 -26.03
N LEU A 544 11.25 18.28 -26.16
CA LEU A 544 12.25 17.91 -25.16
C LEU A 544 12.93 19.11 -24.49
N SER A 545 13.01 20.23 -25.20
CA SER A 545 13.80 21.40 -24.81
C SER A 545 13.17 22.16 -23.66
N ASP A 546 14.02 22.72 -22.81
CA ASP A 546 13.58 23.70 -21.83
C ASP A 546 13.49 25.04 -22.54
N SER A 547 12.31 25.66 -22.57
CA SER A 547 12.14 26.94 -23.25
C SER A 547 13.03 28.01 -22.62
N TYR A 548 13.31 27.91 -21.31
CA TYR A 548 14.26 28.74 -20.58
C TYR A 548 14.98 27.97 -19.47
N PRO A 549 16.26 28.29 -19.15
CA PRO A 549 16.93 27.80 -17.95
C PRO A 549 16.13 28.21 -16.71
N GLY A 550 15.63 27.23 -15.95
CA GLY A 550 14.86 27.47 -14.72
C GLY A 550 13.37 27.15 -14.83
N GLU A 551 12.80 26.99 -16.02
CA GLU A 551 11.36 26.68 -16.17
C GLU A 551 10.96 25.37 -15.48
N LEU A 552 11.89 24.41 -15.44
CA LEU A 552 11.70 23.05 -14.93
C LEU A 552 12.47 22.78 -13.65
N VAL A 553 12.92 23.83 -12.96
CA VAL A 553 13.67 23.71 -11.72
C VAL A 553 13.14 24.70 -10.69
N THR A 554 12.76 24.21 -9.50
CA THR A 554 12.45 25.09 -8.36
C THR A 554 13.74 25.44 -7.64
N GLU A 555 13.92 26.71 -7.30
CA GLU A 555 14.89 27.12 -6.30
C GLU A 555 14.32 26.80 -4.92
N LEU A 556 15.03 25.97 -4.14
CA LEU A 556 14.63 25.60 -2.78
C LEU A 556 15.18 26.56 -1.72
N GLY A 557 15.93 27.58 -2.15
CA GLY A 557 16.65 28.51 -1.28
C GLY A 557 18.10 28.09 -1.05
N GLU A 558 18.79 28.92 -0.28
CA GLU A 558 20.20 28.76 0.04
C GLU A 558 20.44 27.76 1.18
N LYS A 559 21.48 26.93 1.06
CA LYS A 559 21.96 26.05 2.13
C LYS A 559 23.45 26.27 2.38
N SER A 560 23.83 26.18 3.65
CA SER A 560 25.23 26.14 4.07
C SER A 560 25.94 24.94 3.43
N PHE A 561 26.96 25.22 2.63
CA PHE A 561 27.76 24.21 1.97
C PHE A 561 28.72 23.58 2.98
N CYS A 562 28.59 22.26 3.21
CA CYS A 562 29.41 21.51 4.16
C CYS A 562 29.43 22.08 5.59
N GLY A 563 28.33 22.73 6.02
CA GLY A 563 28.24 23.34 7.36
C GLY A 563 29.07 24.63 7.52
N SER A 564 29.59 25.18 6.42
CA SER A 564 30.27 26.48 6.42
C SER A 564 29.29 27.65 6.34
N ASP A 565 29.82 28.87 6.51
CA ASP A 565 29.07 30.11 6.28
C ASP A 565 28.79 30.38 4.79
N ILE A 566 29.40 29.61 3.89
CA ILE A 566 29.16 29.75 2.45
C ILE A 566 27.80 29.16 2.11
N LYS A 567 26.91 30.03 1.64
CA LYS A 567 25.57 29.66 1.20
C LYS A 567 25.56 29.42 -0.30
N LEU A 568 25.04 28.26 -0.71
CA LEU A 568 24.81 27.93 -2.10
C LEU A 568 23.32 27.73 -2.35
N MET A 569 22.83 28.25 -3.48
CA MET A 569 21.47 27.99 -3.92
C MET A 569 21.27 26.50 -4.16
N THR A 570 20.12 25.97 -3.74
CA THR A 570 19.75 24.57 -3.96
C THR A 570 18.55 24.46 -4.86
N TYR A 571 18.51 23.37 -5.62
CA TYR A 571 17.58 23.24 -6.74
C TYR A 571 16.84 21.90 -6.70
N MET A 572 15.59 21.91 -7.16
CA MET A 572 14.78 20.70 -7.37
C MET A 572 14.32 20.61 -8.81
N SER A 573 14.70 19.54 -9.50
CA SER A 573 14.19 19.26 -10.85
C SER A 573 12.72 18.83 -10.80
N HIS A 574 11.88 19.49 -11.61
CA HIS A 574 10.50 19.11 -11.81
C HIS A 574 10.34 17.92 -12.77
N ARG A 575 11.41 17.47 -13.43
CA ARG A 575 11.35 16.31 -14.32
C ARG A 575 10.86 15.08 -13.54
N GLY A 576 9.97 14.34 -14.19
CA GLY A 576 9.14 13.34 -13.53
C GLY A 576 9.56 11.89 -13.76
N SER A 577 10.37 11.56 -14.78
CA SER A 577 10.85 10.19 -15.03
C SER A 577 11.38 9.52 -13.78
N ASN A 578 12.37 10.13 -13.12
CA ASN A 578 12.93 9.55 -11.89
C ASN A 578 11.87 9.32 -10.81
N LYS A 579 10.80 10.12 -10.76
CA LYS A 579 9.74 9.99 -9.74
C LYS A 579 8.76 8.87 -10.09
N ASN A 580 8.37 8.74 -11.36
CA ASN A 580 7.57 7.61 -11.84
C ASN A 580 8.35 6.29 -11.76
N GLU A 581 9.61 6.27 -12.19
CA GLU A 581 10.47 5.10 -12.08
C GLU A 581 10.69 4.67 -10.62
N MET A 582 10.93 5.63 -9.71
CA MET A 582 11.02 5.35 -8.29
C MET A 582 9.70 4.79 -7.74
N LEU A 583 8.55 5.34 -8.15
CA LEU A 583 7.24 4.81 -7.79
C LEU A 583 7.09 3.38 -8.32
N HIS A 584 7.34 3.13 -9.59
CA HIS A 584 7.25 1.80 -10.21
C HIS A 584 8.18 0.80 -9.56
N SER A 585 9.42 1.20 -9.23
CA SER A 585 10.37 0.36 -8.49
C SER A 585 9.85 0.05 -7.09
N CYS A 586 9.26 1.05 -6.41
CA CYS A 586 8.64 0.85 -5.10
C CYS A 586 7.46 -0.13 -5.18
N LEU A 587 6.55 0.08 -6.14
CA LEU A 587 5.39 -0.78 -6.36
C LEU A 587 5.84 -2.18 -6.78
N SER A 588 6.70 -2.30 -7.79
CA SER A 588 7.19 -3.58 -8.30
C SER A 588 7.90 -4.39 -7.22
N ARG A 589 8.68 -3.75 -6.33
CA ARG A 589 9.25 -4.42 -5.14
C ARG A 589 8.17 -4.80 -4.13
N GLY A 590 7.21 -3.90 -3.86
CA GLY A 590 6.08 -4.17 -2.98
C GLY A 590 5.23 -5.35 -3.45
N PHE A 591 5.02 -5.50 -4.76
CA PHE A 591 4.34 -6.64 -5.38
C PHE A 591 5.27 -7.82 -5.70
N GLY A 592 6.59 -7.63 -5.54
CA GLY A 592 7.63 -8.55 -5.97
C GLY A 592 7.75 -9.83 -5.15
N GLU A 593 7.09 -9.90 -4.00
CA GLU A 593 6.95 -11.10 -3.18
C GLU A 593 5.61 -11.81 -3.42
N LEU A 594 4.71 -11.18 -4.16
CA LEU A 594 3.40 -11.73 -4.40
C LEU A 594 3.37 -12.46 -5.74
N THR A 595 2.79 -13.64 -5.77
CA THR A 595 2.49 -14.41 -6.97
C THR A 595 0.98 -14.54 -7.10
N ARG A 596 0.44 -14.32 -8.30
CA ARG A 596 -0.98 -14.52 -8.62
C ARG A 596 -1.95 -13.84 -7.62
N VAL A 597 -1.79 -12.53 -7.43
CA VAL A 597 -2.65 -11.75 -6.52
C VAL A 597 -3.99 -11.44 -7.18
N SER A 598 -5.09 -11.58 -6.44
CA SER A 598 -6.41 -11.12 -6.90
C SER A 598 -6.42 -9.60 -7.14
N SER A 599 -7.28 -9.13 -8.04
CA SER A 599 -7.44 -7.70 -8.33
C SER A 599 -7.77 -6.88 -7.07
N ILE A 600 -8.63 -7.40 -6.20
CA ILE A 600 -9.00 -6.77 -4.93
C ILE A 600 -7.79 -6.62 -4.00
N LEU A 601 -7.00 -7.67 -3.82
CA LEU A 601 -5.79 -7.60 -2.99
C LEU A 601 -4.75 -6.66 -3.57
N PHE A 602 -4.64 -6.62 -4.90
CA PHE A 602 -3.80 -5.64 -5.58
C PHE A 602 -4.24 -4.22 -5.25
N ASP A 603 -5.54 -3.91 -5.35
CA ASP A 603 -6.09 -2.58 -5.06
C ASP A 603 -5.94 -2.19 -3.59
N ILE A 604 -6.16 -3.12 -2.65
CA ILE A 604 -5.90 -2.92 -1.23
C ILE A 604 -4.46 -2.46 -1.01
N LYS A 605 -3.51 -3.24 -1.51
CA LYS A 605 -2.08 -2.97 -1.34
C LYS A 605 -1.68 -1.67 -2.04
N LEU A 606 -2.16 -1.46 -3.25
CA LEU A 606 -1.90 -0.25 -4.04
C LEU A 606 -2.36 1.00 -3.28
N HIS A 607 -3.61 1.03 -2.81
CA HIS A 607 -4.15 2.21 -2.15
C HIS A 607 -3.44 2.50 -0.83
N LEU A 608 -3.14 1.48 -0.02
CA LEU A 608 -2.36 1.64 1.21
C LEU A 608 -0.93 2.13 0.94
N GLN A 609 -0.28 1.64 -0.13
CA GLN A 609 1.06 2.09 -0.51
C GLN A 609 1.06 3.52 -1.03
N VAL A 610 0.14 3.87 -1.92
CA VAL A 610 0.00 5.23 -2.47
C VAL A 610 -0.26 6.24 -1.35
N HIS A 611 -1.17 5.89 -0.44
CA HIS A 611 -1.45 6.62 0.79
C HIS A 611 -0.19 6.86 1.63
N ALA A 612 0.54 5.81 1.96
CA ALA A 612 1.75 5.89 2.78
C ALA A 612 2.85 6.71 2.09
N ILE A 613 3.04 6.55 0.78
CA ILE A 613 4.01 7.31 -0.02
C ILE A 613 3.67 8.80 0.05
N ASN A 614 2.42 9.17 -0.18
CA ASN A 614 1.98 10.57 -0.16
C ASN A 614 2.18 11.22 1.21
N ARG A 615 1.79 10.54 2.29
CA ARG A 615 2.01 11.06 3.66
C ARG A 615 3.49 11.23 3.99
N ARG A 616 4.33 10.23 3.68
CA ARG A 616 5.79 10.35 3.87
C ARG A 616 6.39 11.48 3.06
N LYS A 617 5.88 11.75 1.85
CA LYS A 617 6.33 12.88 1.02
C LYS A 617 5.93 14.21 1.63
N ARG A 618 4.70 14.36 2.14
CA ARG A 618 4.25 15.55 2.86
C ARG A 618 5.09 15.80 4.13
N ILE A 619 5.35 14.77 4.94
CA ILE A 619 6.24 14.88 6.11
C ILE A 619 7.65 15.35 5.70
N LYS A 620 8.21 14.80 4.61
CA LYS A 620 9.52 15.24 4.08
C LYS A 620 9.52 16.68 3.57
N GLN A 621 8.36 17.23 3.25
CA GLN A 621 8.17 18.63 2.87
C GLN A 621 7.96 19.54 4.09
N GLY A 622 7.96 18.99 5.31
CA GLY A 622 7.71 19.74 6.54
C GLY A 622 6.23 20.02 6.80
N LEU A 623 5.33 19.35 6.09
CA LEU A 623 3.89 19.50 6.26
C LEU A 623 3.39 18.65 7.43
N ALA A 624 2.57 19.25 8.29
CA ALA A 624 1.98 18.64 9.46
C ALA A 624 0.81 17.73 9.05
N VAL A 625 1.12 16.46 8.81
CA VAL A 625 0.13 15.42 8.50
C VAL A 625 0.18 14.28 9.53
N PRO A 626 -0.91 13.51 9.68
CA PRO A 626 -0.91 12.33 10.54
C PRO A 626 0.12 11.29 10.10
N SER A 627 0.55 10.47 11.06
CA SER A 627 1.43 9.32 10.81
C SER A 627 0.89 8.45 9.66
N GLU A 628 1.79 7.83 8.89
CA GLU A 628 1.38 6.94 7.79
C GLU A 628 0.57 5.73 8.25
N HIS A 629 0.63 5.39 9.55
CA HIS A 629 -0.10 4.26 10.15
C HIS A 629 -1.53 4.59 10.59
N LEU A 630 -1.86 5.88 10.78
CA LEU A 630 -3.23 6.30 11.08
C LEU A 630 -4.04 6.28 9.78
N LEU A 631 -5.25 5.75 9.77
CA LEU A 631 -6.09 5.88 8.59
C LEU A 631 -6.77 7.26 8.55
N PRO A 632 -7.08 7.76 7.35
CA PRO A 632 -7.83 9.01 7.21
C PRO A 632 -9.20 8.94 7.88
N ARG A 633 -9.78 7.74 7.99
CA ARG A 633 -11.00 7.48 8.76
C ARG A 633 -10.83 7.79 10.25
N ASP A 634 -9.72 7.34 10.85
CA ASP A 634 -9.44 7.54 12.28
C ASP A 634 -9.25 9.04 12.58
N VAL A 635 -8.59 9.74 11.65
CA VAL A 635 -8.39 11.19 11.71
C VAL A 635 -9.71 11.94 11.62
N ALA A 636 -10.59 11.54 10.69
CA ALA A 636 -11.93 12.12 10.56
C ALA A 636 -12.78 11.91 11.83
N ALA A 637 -12.66 10.75 12.46
CA ALA A 637 -13.42 10.41 13.67
C ALA A 637 -12.98 11.19 14.91
N GLY A 638 -11.69 11.56 14.98
CA GLY A 638 -11.17 12.46 16.00
C GLY A 638 -11.74 13.89 15.93
N GLY A 639 -12.49 14.19 14.87
CA GLY A 639 -13.22 15.44 14.69
C GLY A 639 -12.29 16.64 14.56
N LYS A 640 -12.86 17.83 14.80
CA LYS A 640 -12.17 19.11 14.57
C LYS A 640 -10.84 19.23 15.33
N LYS A 641 -10.79 18.81 16.60
CA LYS A 641 -9.56 18.89 17.41
C LYS A 641 -8.39 18.10 16.82
N MET A 642 -8.67 16.92 16.26
CA MET A 642 -7.64 16.10 15.62
C MET A 642 -7.22 16.70 14.28
N LEU A 643 -8.17 17.21 13.50
CA LEU A 643 -7.89 17.91 12.23
C LEU A 643 -7.08 19.19 12.45
N ASP A 644 -7.40 19.98 13.48
CA ASP A 644 -6.69 21.20 13.84
C ASP A 644 -5.23 20.92 14.25
N SER A 645 -4.93 19.69 14.70
CA SER A 645 -3.55 19.24 15.00
C SER A 645 -2.74 18.93 13.74
N PHE A 646 -3.39 18.81 12.57
CA PHE A 646 -2.79 18.47 11.29
C PHE A 646 -3.28 19.41 10.18
N PRO A 647 -2.89 20.70 10.21
CA PRO A 647 -3.43 21.72 9.29
C PRO A 647 -3.17 21.42 7.80
N ASP A 648 -2.16 20.61 7.48
CA ASP A 648 -1.83 20.21 6.11
C ASP A 648 -2.51 18.90 5.66
N PHE A 649 -3.23 18.25 6.58
CA PHE A 649 -4.09 17.13 6.26
C PHE A 649 -5.45 17.62 5.82
N ARG A 650 -5.89 17.12 4.66
CA ARG A 650 -7.18 17.47 4.08
C ARG A 650 -7.91 16.19 3.71
N LEU A 651 -9.20 16.20 3.95
CA LEU A 651 -10.11 15.16 3.50
C LEU A 651 -11.19 15.86 2.67
N ALA A 652 -11.50 15.33 1.49
CA ALA A 652 -12.60 15.86 0.70
C ALA A 652 -13.93 15.66 1.46
N ASP A 653 -14.90 16.54 1.20
CA ASP A 653 -16.23 16.42 1.78
C ASP A 653 -16.85 15.05 1.41
N GLU A 654 -17.61 14.46 2.32
CA GLU A 654 -18.36 13.25 2.04
C GLU A 654 -19.39 13.45 0.93
N SER A 655 -19.86 14.68 0.69
CA SER A 655 -20.71 14.99 -0.47
C SER A 655 -20.02 14.71 -1.81
N SER A 656 -18.68 14.74 -1.85
CA SER A 656 -17.85 14.40 -3.01
C SER A 656 -17.65 12.88 -3.17
N ALA A 657 -18.34 12.04 -2.40
CA ALA A 657 -18.23 10.58 -2.50
C ALA A 657 -18.69 10.01 -3.85
N GLY A 658 -19.55 10.72 -4.58
CA GLY A 658 -19.91 10.35 -5.95
C GLY A 658 -18.75 10.50 -6.94
N ASP A 659 -17.72 11.27 -6.56
CA ASP A 659 -16.60 11.61 -7.43
C ASP A 659 -15.27 11.00 -6.97
N LEU A 660 -15.31 9.89 -6.23
CA LEU A 660 -14.08 9.20 -5.81
C LEU A 660 -13.30 8.70 -7.04
N PRO A 661 -11.95 8.80 -7.01
CA PRO A 661 -11.14 8.37 -8.13
C PRO A 661 -11.19 6.85 -8.25
N ASN A 662 -11.41 6.37 -9.46
CA ASN A 662 -11.26 4.96 -9.80
C ASN A 662 -9.79 4.71 -10.08
N LEU A 663 -9.13 3.99 -9.17
CA LEU A 663 -7.71 3.65 -9.24
C LEU A 663 -7.55 2.12 -9.34
N GLY A 664 -6.36 1.65 -9.69
CA GLY A 664 -6.07 0.23 -9.73
C GLY A 664 -6.90 -0.53 -10.76
N PHE A 665 -7.32 -1.75 -10.42
CA PHE A 665 -8.23 -2.57 -11.23
C PHE A 665 -9.66 -2.06 -11.21
N MET A 666 -10.06 -1.27 -10.22
CA MET A 666 -11.37 -0.61 -10.26
C MET A 666 -11.52 0.31 -11.46
N TYR A 667 -10.43 0.96 -11.88
CA TYR A 667 -10.43 1.72 -13.13
C TYR A 667 -10.66 0.80 -14.33
N TRP A 668 -9.93 -0.32 -14.37
CA TRP A 668 -10.05 -1.30 -15.45
C TRP A 668 -11.48 -1.82 -15.60
N SER A 669 -12.13 -2.20 -14.50
CA SER A 669 -13.51 -2.70 -14.51
C SER A 669 -14.52 -1.69 -15.05
N ASN A 670 -14.22 -0.39 -14.97
CA ASN A 670 -15.08 0.68 -15.48
C ASN A 670 -14.73 1.10 -16.92
N LEU A 671 -13.58 0.70 -17.44
CA LEU A 671 -13.32 0.81 -18.86
C LEU A 671 -14.27 -0.18 -19.54
N ALA A 672 -15.20 0.31 -20.36
CA ALA A 672 -16.11 -0.50 -21.18
C ALA A 672 -15.31 -1.27 -22.25
N VAL A 673 -14.42 -2.17 -21.82
CA VAL A 673 -13.56 -2.98 -22.66
C VAL A 673 -14.41 -4.13 -23.16
N ASP A 674 -14.83 -4.01 -24.42
CA ASP A 674 -15.23 -5.08 -25.34
C ASP A 674 -15.79 -6.35 -24.67
N PRO A 675 -17.12 -6.60 -24.72
CA PRO A 675 -17.77 -7.77 -24.09
C PRO A 675 -17.27 -9.12 -24.61
N SER A 676 -16.37 -9.15 -25.60
CA SER A 676 -15.69 -10.38 -26.02
C SER A 676 -14.64 -10.91 -25.02
N PHE A 677 -14.28 -10.14 -23.99
CA PHE A 677 -13.47 -10.62 -22.85
C PHE A 677 -14.34 -11.10 -21.66
N ASP A 678 -15.65 -11.19 -21.88
CA ASP A 678 -16.68 -11.31 -20.85
C ASP A 678 -17.38 -12.67 -20.83
N ASP A 679 -16.62 -13.71 -20.48
CA ASP A 679 -17.19 -14.98 -20.01
C ASP A 679 -16.82 -15.25 -18.54
N SER A 680 -16.25 -14.26 -17.83
CA SER A 680 -15.91 -14.40 -16.40
C SER A 680 -15.94 -13.12 -15.56
N LEU A 681 -16.33 -11.97 -16.14
CA LEU A 681 -16.23 -10.66 -15.48
C LEU A 681 -17.58 -9.96 -15.28
N ASP A 682 -18.66 -10.42 -15.92
CA ASP A 682 -20.05 -10.04 -15.66
C ASP A 682 -20.53 -10.29 -14.21
N GLY A 683 -19.72 -10.92 -13.36
CA GLY A 683 -19.91 -10.98 -11.90
C GLY A 683 -19.40 -9.75 -11.12
N LEU A 684 -18.81 -8.73 -11.78
CA LEU A 684 -18.25 -7.54 -11.13
C LEU A 684 -19.14 -6.29 -11.18
N GLY A 685 -20.43 -6.46 -11.42
CA GLY A 685 -21.42 -5.62 -10.76
C GLY A 685 -21.32 -5.85 -9.25
N MET A 686 -20.23 -5.37 -8.63
CA MET A 686 -19.79 -5.78 -7.30
C MET A 686 -20.81 -5.36 -6.24
N ASP A 687 -21.79 -6.23 -5.99
CA ASP A 687 -22.35 -6.35 -4.66
C ASP A 687 -21.22 -6.91 -3.77
N LEU A 688 -20.49 -6.00 -3.11
CA LEU A 688 -19.44 -6.32 -2.15
C LEU A 688 -19.92 -7.30 -1.06
N SER A 689 -21.23 -7.40 -0.83
CA SER A 689 -21.80 -8.40 0.06
C SER A 689 -21.78 -9.81 -0.53
N GLU A 690 -21.83 -9.96 -1.85
CA GLU A 690 -21.75 -11.24 -2.57
C GLU A 690 -20.31 -11.77 -2.64
N LEU A 691 -19.32 -10.92 -2.92
CA LEU A 691 -17.90 -11.29 -2.80
C LEU A 691 -17.53 -11.71 -1.36
N THR A 692 -18.08 -11.01 -0.37
CA THR A 692 -17.89 -11.38 1.04
C THR A 692 -18.56 -12.72 1.33
N ARG A 693 -19.73 -12.98 0.75
CA ARG A 693 -20.49 -14.23 0.87
C ARG A 693 -19.78 -15.41 0.18
N ASP A 694 -19.14 -15.18 -0.97
CA ASP A 694 -18.47 -16.21 -1.76
C ASP A 694 -17.11 -16.58 -1.17
N LEU A 695 -16.34 -15.60 -0.68
CA LEU A 695 -15.15 -15.87 0.16
C LEU A 695 -15.50 -16.58 1.48
N ASP A 696 -16.71 -16.33 2.01
CA ASP A 696 -17.23 -16.99 3.21
C ASP A 696 -17.82 -18.40 2.93
N ASN A 697 -17.96 -18.81 1.66
CA ASN A 697 -18.60 -20.06 1.23
C ASN A 697 -17.64 -21.04 0.51
N ASP A 698 -16.56 -20.57 -0.13
CA ASP A 698 -15.57 -21.43 -0.78
C ASP A 698 -14.11 -20.99 -0.53
N PRO A 699 -13.47 -21.48 0.55
CA PRO A 699 -12.06 -21.18 0.83
C PRO A 699 -11.08 -21.79 -0.18
N LYS A 700 -11.51 -22.70 -1.07
CA LYS A 700 -10.65 -23.37 -2.06
C LYS A 700 -10.34 -22.51 -3.28
N LEU A 701 -10.98 -21.35 -3.44
CA LEU A 701 -10.66 -20.40 -4.53
C LEU A 701 -9.26 -19.76 -4.41
N VAL A 702 -8.50 -20.11 -3.37
CA VAL A 702 -7.16 -19.58 -3.06
C VAL A 702 -6.07 -20.66 -3.12
N ASP A 703 -6.40 -21.93 -3.42
CA ASP A 703 -5.39 -23.00 -3.53
C ASP A 703 -4.59 -22.91 -4.82
N GLY A 704 -3.38 -22.36 -4.68
CA GLY A 704 -2.37 -22.34 -5.73
C GLY A 704 -0.99 -21.93 -5.21
N LEU A 705 -0.69 -22.24 -3.95
CA LEU A 705 0.60 -21.97 -3.32
C LEU A 705 1.12 -23.26 -2.68
N ASP A 706 2.05 -23.95 -3.37
CA ASP A 706 2.87 -25.00 -2.77
C ASP A 706 3.76 -24.38 -1.67
N GLU A 707 3.72 -24.97 -0.48
CA GLU A 707 4.37 -24.46 0.75
C GLU A 707 5.91 -24.59 0.76
N GLU A 708 6.53 -25.27 -0.22
CA GLU A 708 7.94 -25.67 -0.15
C GLU A 708 8.99 -24.63 -0.61
N GLN A 709 8.63 -23.38 -0.93
CA GLN A 709 9.60 -22.40 -1.46
C GLN A 709 9.86 -21.14 -0.60
N ILE A 710 9.43 -21.10 0.67
CA ILE A 710 9.53 -19.86 1.47
C ILE A 710 10.36 -20.05 2.74
N LEU A 711 11.68 -20.17 2.58
CA LEU A 711 12.64 -19.88 3.65
C LEU A 711 13.90 -19.22 3.08
N GLY A 712 14.07 -17.93 3.37
CA GLY A 712 15.35 -17.24 3.21
C GLY A 712 15.23 -15.74 2.91
N GLY A 713 15.53 -14.90 3.90
CA GLY A 713 15.97 -13.52 3.63
C GLY A 713 15.43 -12.43 4.55
N LEU A 714 15.87 -12.39 5.81
CA LEU A 714 15.80 -11.21 6.67
C LEU A 714 17.19 -10.56 6.75
N ALA A 715 17.43 -9.49 5.98
CA ALA A 715 18.39 -8.43 6.30
C ALA A 715 18.18 -7.25 5.34
N ALA A 716 18.24 -6.04 5.89
CA ALA A 716 17.70 -4.83 5.29
C ALA A 716 18.76 -4.01 4.56
N GLU A 717 18.53 -3.72 3.27
CA GLU A 717 19.12 -2.56 2.60
C GLU A 717 18.03 -1.79 1.84
N GLU A 718 17.69 -0.61 2.33
CA GLU A 718 17.35 0.49 1.44
C GLU A 718 18.68 1.12 1.08
N SER A 719 19.15 1.04 -0.15
CA SER A 719 20.13 1.99 -0.68
C SER A 719 19.33 3.09 -1.39
N ASP A 720 19.83 4.33 -1.36
CA ASP A 720 19.42 5.31 -2.36
C ASP A 720 20.02 4.82 -3.70
N SER A 721 19.36 3.85 -4.31
CA SER A 721 19.77 3.21 -5.57
C SER A 721 19.24 4.03 -6.75
N ASP A 722 19.99 5.05 -7.12
CA ASP A 722 20.08 5.43 -8.54
C ASP A 722 21.16 4.53 -9.17
N GLU A 723 20.70 3.49 -9.88
CA GLU A 723 21.40 2.52 -10.73
C GLU A 723 22.94 2.62 -10.83
N SER A 724 23.61 1.65 -10.21
CA SER A 724 24.67 0.87 -10.86
C SER A 724 24.89 -0.45 -10.09
N THR A 725 24.17 -1.51 -10.46
CA THR A 725 24.61 -2.89 -10.18
C THR A 725 24.97 -3.54 -11.50
N ALA A 726 26.26 -3.43 -11.85
CA ALA A 726 26.96 -4.38 -12.67
C ALA A 726 28.32 -4.51 -11.98
N ASP A 727 28.33 -5.32 -10.92
CA ASP A 727 29.55 -5.63 -10.20
C ASP A 727 30.51 -6.41 -11.09
N THR A 728 31.77 -6.19 -10.77
CA THR A 728 32.96 -6.56 -11.52
C THR A 728 33.37 -7.96 -11.10
N GLU A 729 33.37 -8.93 -12.01
CA GLU A 729 34.25 -10.09 -11.89
C GLU A 729 35.36 -9.93 -12.94
N LEU A 730 36.57 -9.64 -12.47
CA LEU A 730 37.79 -9.83 -13.25
C LEU A 730 38.35 -11.23 -12.94
N PRO A 731 38.87 -11.96 -13.95
CA PRO A 731 39.47 -13.26 -13.75
C PRO A 731 40.93 -13.13 -13.32
N GLY A 732 41.39 -13.94 -12.37
CA GLY A 732 42.82 -14.00 -12.07
C GLY A 732 43.25 -14.98 -10.97
N SER A 733 43.93 -16.05 -11.42
CA SER A 733 45.07 -16.71 -10.77
C SER A 733 44.82 -17.78 -9.68
N SER A 734 44.93 -19.04 -10.13
CA SER A 734 45.69 -20.18 -9.57
C SER A 734 46.30 -20.09 -8.16
N GLY A 735 46.07 -21.14 -7.35
CA GLY A 735 47.03 -21.58 -6.34
C GLY A 735 46.52 -22.45 -5.19
N SER A 736 46.84 -23.75 -5.25
CA SER A 736 47.17 -24.67 -4.14
C SER A 736 46.07 -25.30 -3.25
N LEU A 737 46.14 -26.63 -3.18
CA LEU A 737 45.40 -27.54 -2.28
C LEU A 737 46.19 -27.74 -0.99
N GLY A 738 45.51 -27.69 0.16
CA GLY A 738 46.01 -28.17 1.45
C GLY A 738 44.89 -28.24 2.51
N PRO A 739 44.77 -29.32 3.31
CA PRO A 739 43.61 -29.56 4.18
C PRO A 739 43.84 -29.13 5.64
N GLY A 740 42.80 -28.69 6.35
CA GLY A 740 42.77 -28.74 7.82
C GLY A 740 41.87 -27.75 8.58
N VAL A 741 40.87 -28.33 9.26
CA VAL A 741 40.28 -27.96 10.58
C VAL A 741 39.22 -26.83 10.63
N PRO A 742 38.05 -27.05 11.29
CA PRO A 742 36.96 -26.08 11.40
C PRO A 742 37.10 -25.17 12.64
N ALA A 743 36.77 -23.88 12.49
CA ALA A 743 36.51 -22.97 13.60
C ALA A 743 35.28 -22.11 13.27
N ASP A 744 34.35 -22.02 14.22
CA ASP A 744 33.09 -21.27 14.11
C ASP A 744 33.32 -19.75 13.95
N PRO A 745 32.52 -19.03 13.12
CA PRO A 745 32.63 -17.59 13.00
C PRO A 745 31.80 -16.84 14.06
N PRO A 746 32.28 -15.68 14.57
CA PRO A 746 31.58 -14.90 15.57
C PRO A 746 30.42 -14.08 14.99
N ALA A 747 29.42 -13.85 15.82
CA ALA A 747 28.20 -13.09 15.49
C ALA A 747 28.51 -11.66 14.99
N VAL A 748 28.06 -11.35 13.77
CA VAL A 748 28.11 -10.01 13.18
C VAL A 748 26.86 -9.22 13.60
N THR A 749 27.04 -8.19 14.43
CA THR A 749 25.99 -7.20 14.73
C THR A 749 26.02 -6.08 13.69
N ASP A 750 24.99 -6.01 12.85
CA ASP A 750 24.81 -4.98 11.82
C ASP A 750 24.38 -3.62 12.42
N SER A 751 25.19 -2.58 12.22
CA SER A 751 25.09 -1.25 12.86
C SER A 751 24.59 -0.14 11.93
N SER A 752 24.15 -0.46 10.71
CA SER A 752 23.80 0.51 9.66
C SER A 752 22.33 1.01 9.73
N ALA A 753 21.40 0.16 10.16
CA ALA A 753 19.97 0.45 10.27
C ALA A 753 19.54 1.59 11.25
N PRO A 754 20.16 1.81 12.43
CA PRO A 754 19.67 2.79 13.40
C PRO A 754 19.78 4.25 12.93
N LYS A 755 20.72 4.56 12.00
CA LYS A 755 20.94 5.95 11.54
C LYS A 755 19.79 6.50 10.69
N ARG A 756 19.15 5.68 9.87
CA ARG A 756 18.06 6.12 8.96
C ARG A 756 16.74 6.33 9.67
N LYS A 757 16.39 5.43 10.58
CA LYS A 757 15.21 5.58 11.47
C LYS A 757 15.29 6.89 12.26
N ARG A 758 16.49 7.24 12.76
CA ARG A 758 16.75 8.53 13.43
C ARG A 758 16.52 9.74 12.50
N LYS A 759 16.91 9.66 11.22
CA LYS A 759 16.73 10.78 10.27
C LYS A 759 15.25 11.03 9.95
N PHE A 760 14.45 9.98 9.73
CA PHE A 760 13.03 10.16 9.46
C PHE A 760 12.25 10.58 10.72
N ALA A 761 12.60 10.06 11.90
CA ALA A 761 12.05 10.53 13.16
C ALA A 761 12.29 12.04 13.36
N LYS A 762 13.51 12.53 13.09
CA LYS A 762 13.80 13.98 13.11
C LYS A 762 12.94 14.78 12.14
N LEU A 763 12.64 14.23 10.96
CA LEU A 763 11.76 14.90 9.99
C LEU A 763 10.30 14.93 10.46
N LYS A 764 9.83 13.88 11.15
CA LYS A 764 8.51 13.87 11.79
C LYS A 764 8.42 14.94 12.86
N ASP A 765 9.43 15.02 13.73
CA ASP A 765 9.48 16.03 14.80
C ASP A 765 9.50 17.46 14.22
N LEU A 766 10.30 17.70 13.16
CA LEU A 766 10.36 18.99 12.47
C LEU A 766 9.04 19.37 11.77
N ALA A 767 8.29 18.38 11.28
CA ALA A 767 6.98 18.59 10.66
C ALA A 767 5.84 18.73 11.69
N GLY A 768 6.12 18.62 12.99
CA GLY A 768 5.09 18.59 14.04
C GLY A 768 4.25 17.31 14.01
N THR A 769 4.69 16.26 13.31
CA THR A 769 4.01 14.96 13.27
C THR A 769 4.49 14.10 14.44
N PRO A 770 3.64 13.77 15.43
CA PRO A 770 4.06 12.95 16.56
C PRO A 770 4.51 11.56 16.11
N ASN A 771 5.59 11.05 16.71
CA ASN A 771 6.04 9.68 16.54
C ASN A 771 5.05 8.72 17.22
N VAL A 772 4.01 8.30 16.48
CA VAL A 772 3.13 7.20 16.90
C VAL A 772 3.83 5.90 16.54
N TYR A 773 4.73 5.43 17.40
CA TYR A 773 5.23 4.06 17.32
C TYR A 773 4.15 3.09 17.85
N PRO A 774 4.00 1.88 17.28
CA PRO A 774 3.43 0.79 18.06
C PRO A 774 4.38 0.55 19.23
N ILE A 775 3.95 0.94 20.43
CA ILE A 775 4.78 0.81 21.60
C ILE A 775 4.83 -0.66 21.99
N ARG A 776 6.05 -1.20 22.14
CA ARG A 776 6.26 -2.47 22.81
C ARG A 776 6.05 -2.25 24.31
N HIS A 777 5.20 -3.08 24.91
CA HIS A 777 5.00 -3.12 26.34
C HIS A 777 6.34 -3.44 27.04
N GLU A 778 6.73 -2.62 28.01
CA GLU A 778 7.72 -3.00 29.01
C GLU A 778 6.93 -3.29 30.30
N GLU A 779 6.89 -4.56 30.72
CA GLU A 779 6.37 -4.93 32.04
C GLU A 779 7.13 -4.15 33.12
N ASN A 780 6.41 -3.56 34.07
CA ASN A 780 6.92 -2.66 35.12
C ASN A 780 7.39 -1.28 34.64
N GLY A 781 6.95 -0.86 33.46
CA GLY A 781 7.22 0.47 32.92
C GLY A 781 6.70 1.59 33.82
N ILE A 782 7.32 2.77 33.74
CA ILE A 782 6.98 3.92 34.62
C ILE A 782 5.51 4.35 34.45
N MET A 783 4.93 4.13 33.27
CA MET A 783 3.55 4.50 32.98
C MET A 783 2.54 3.48 33.51
N GLU A 784 2.90 2.19 33.56
CA GLU A 784 2.09 1.17 34.24
C GLU A 784 1.99 1.49 35.73
N LYS A 785 3.12 1.89 36.34
CA LYS A 785 3.16 2.36 37.74
C LYS A 785 2.29 3.61 37.96
N ALA A 786 2.30 4.55 37.03
CA ALA A 786 1.45 5.75 37.09
C ALA A 786 -0.05 5.41 36.97
N PHE A 787 -0.42 4.45 36.12
CA PHE A 787 -1.80 3.99 36.02
C PHE A 787 -2.24 3.25 37.28
N LEU A 788 -1.41 2.33 37.80
CA LEU A 788 -1.68 1.63 39.07
C LEU A 788 -1.80 2.60 40.25
N GLN A 789 -1.01 3.67 40.26
CA GLN A 789 -1.12 4.75 41.25
C GLN A 789 -2.47 5.47 41.15
N LEU A 790 -2.87 5.90 39.95
CA LEU A 790 -4.18 6.55 39.72
C LEU A 790 -5.36 5.66 40.11
N HIS A 791 -5.26 4.37 39.82
CA HIS A 791 -6.25 3.39 40.21
C HIS A 791 -6.32 3.24 41.73
N GLY A 792 -5.16 3.20 42.42
CA GLY A 792 -5.10 3.17 43.89
C GLY A 792 -5.65 4.43 44.56
N GLU A 793 -5.46 5.61 43.94
CA GLU A 793 -5.99 6.90 44.42
C GLU A 793 -7.49 7.07 44.17
N SER A 794 -8.05 6.35 43.20
CA SER A 794 -9.47 6.46 42.82
C SER A 794 -10.07 5.09 42.46
N PRO A 795 -10.14 4.14 43.42
CA PRO A 795 -10.49 2.74 43.15
C PRO A 795 -11.94 2.54 42.69
N SER A 796 -12.81 3.55 42.89
CA SER A 796 -14.21 3.53 42.46
C SER A 796 -14.47 4.40 41.21
N ALA A 797 -13.44 5.03 40.63
CA ALA A 797 -13.63 5.88 39.46
C ALA A 797 -13.89 5.02 38.21
N PRO A 798 -14.86 5.41 37.35
CA PRO A 798 -15.07 4.71 36.09
C PRO A 798 -13.82 4.81 35.22
N ALA A 799 -13.62 3.79 34.38
CA ALA A 799 -12.44 3.68 33.52
C ALA A 799 -12.21 4.96 32.68
N SER A 800 -13.28 5.57 32.15
CA SER A 800 -13.22 6.85 31.44
C SER A 800 -12.64 8.01 32.26
N GLU A 801 -12.92 8.05 33.57
CA GLU A 801 -12.36 9.05 34.48
C GLU A 801 -10.89 8.76 34.80
N LEU A 802 -10.53 7.50 35.03
CA LEU A 802 -9.13 7.09 35.22
C LEU A 802 -8.28 7.39 33.98
N LEU A 803 -8.81 7.14 32.78
CA LEU A 803 -8.16 7.47 31.53
C LEU A 803 -8.02 8.99 31.35
N ARG A 804 -9.05 9.76 31.68
CA ARG A 804 -8.97 11.22 31.67
C ARG A 804 -7.87 11.71 32.61
N LYS A 805 -7.84 11.23 33.85
CA LYS A 805 -6.80 11.58 34.85
C LYS A 805 -5.41 11.15 34.38
N TYR A 806 -5.27 9.97 33.78
CA TYR A 806 -4.02 9.48 33.21
C TYR A 806 -3.52 10.38 32.08
N ASN A 807 -4.42 10.78 31.18
CA ASN A 807 -4.08 11.69 30.09
C ASN A 807 -3.66 13.07 30.61
N GLU A 808 -4.40 13.63 31.57
CA GLU A 808 -4.15 14.96 32.13
C GLU A 808 -2.87 15.01 32.98
N GLN A 809 -2.64 14.02 33.82
CA GLN A 809 -1.55 14.05 34.81
C GLN A 809 -0.24 13.47 34.30
N TYR A 810 -0.27 12.54 33.33
CA TYR A 810 0.92 11.82 32.90
C TYR A 810 1.17 11.95 31.39
N LEU A 811 0.17 11.68 30.55
CA LEU A 811 0.38 11.64 29.09
C LEU A 811 0.68 13.03 28.50
N ILE A 812 -0.17 14.02 28.79
CA ILE A 812 -0.05 15.39 28.26
C ILE A 812 1.24 16.06 28.76
N PRO A 813 1.59 16.01 30.07
CA PRO A 813 2.86 16.55 30.56
C PRO A 813 4.08 15.87 29.93
N GLU A 814 4.05 14.55 29.69
CA GLU A 814 5.14 13.84 29.02
C GLU A 814 5.29 14.26 27.55
N GLN A 815 4.17 14.46 26.84
CA GLN A 815 4.16 14.99 25.48
C GLN A 815 4.77 16.40 25.43
N ILE A 816 4.39 17.28 26.36
CA ILE A 816 4.96 18.63 26.49
C ILE A 816 6.47 18.58 26.78
N THR A 817 6.87 17.73 27.71
CA THR A 817 8.28 17.56 28.10
C THR A 817 9.12 17.02 26.93
N THR A 818 8.58 16.06 26.18
CA THR A 818 9.21 15.51 24.98
C THR A 818 9.32 16.57 23.88
N ALA A 819 8.24 17.32 23.62
CA ALA A 819 8.21 18.38 22.63
C ALA A 819 9.20 19.51 22.94
N SER A 820 9.45 19.79 24.23
CA SER A 820 10.46 20.75 24.67
C SER A 820 11.92 20.27 24.51
N GLY A 821 12.13 19.00 24.12
CA GLY A 821 13.47 18.42 23.92
C GLY A 821 14.20 18.07 25.21
N ALA A 822 13.56 18.16 26.37
CA ALA A 822 14.20 17.95 27.67
C ALA A 822 14.62 16.49 27.93
N ARG A 823 13.95 15.51 27.32
CA ARG A 823 14.33 14.08 27.35
C ARG A 823 13.67 13.27 26.22
N HIS A 824 14.16 12.06 25.98
CA HIS A 824 13.53 11.12 25.04
C HIS A 824 12.14 10.67 25.54
N PRO A 825 11.17 10.48 24.63
CA PRO A 825 9.84 10.00 24.99
C PRO A 825 9.93 8.60 25.59
N ARG A 826 9.30 8.41 26.74
CA ARG A 826 9.14 7.09 27.34
C ARG A 826 8.14 6.27 26.50
N PRO A 827 8.35 4.96 26.32
CA PRO A 827 7.40 4.10 25.62
C PRO A 827 6.02 4.19 26.31
N TYR A 828 4.98 4.55 25.55
CA TYR A 828 3.61 4.72 26.01
C TYR A 828 2.79 3.43 26.13
N HIS A 829 1.92 3.39 27.11
CA HIS A 829 0.83 2.41 27.18
C HIS A 829 -0.15 2.63 26.01
N PRO A 830 -0.59 1.60 25.28
CA PRO A 830 -1.82 1.70 24.52
C PRO A 830 -2.97 2.02 25.47
N THR A 831 -3.78 3.02 25.14
CA THR A 831 -5.10 3.31 25.73
C THR A 831 -6.04 2.11 25.74
N SER A 832 -5.69 1.03 25.06
CA SER A 832 -6.44 -0.22 24.97
C SER A 832 -6.28 -1.15 26.17
N VAL A 833 -5.54 -0.77 27.21
CA VAL A 833 -5.57 -1.47 28.50
C VAL A 833 -6.15 -0.52 29.55
N MET A 834 -7.47 -0.34 29.47
CA MET A 834 -8.28 -0.26 30.68
C MET A 834 -8.75 -1.66 31.10
N GLU A 835 -8.07 -2.69 30.60
CA GLU A 835 -8.11 -4.05 31.13
C GLU A 835 -7.02 -4.18 32.21
N VAL A 836 -7.24 -3.58 33.38
CA VAL A 836 -6.53 -4.05 34.57
C VAL A 836 -7.51 -4.86 35.39
N GLU A 837 -7.25 -6.17 35.43
CA GLU A 837 -7.94 -7.16 36.23
C GLU A 837 -7.87 -6.81 37.73
N LYS A 838 -9.01 -6.47 38.33
CA LYS A 838 -9.78 -7.30 39.30
C LYS A 838 -10.85 -6.47 40.01
#